data_AF-E7A1F7-F1
#
_entry.id   AF-E7A1F7-F1
#
_cell.length_a   1.000
_cell.length_b   1.000
_cell.length_c   1.000
_cell.angle_alpha   90.00
_cell.angle_beta   90.00
_cell.angle_gamma   90.00
#
_symmetry.space_group_name_H-M   'P 1'
#
loop_
_entity.id
_entity.type
_entity.pdbx_description
1 polymer ?
#
loop_
_entity_poly.entity_id
_entity_poly.type
_entity_poly.pdbx_seq_one_letter_code
_entity_poly.pdbx_strand_id
1 'polypeptide(L)'
;MPSVAQIRQPSPPPSAMLPPTKRARVESAAAPSSAPVEIEAVAADSTSYTDVSALPATSESDRVDDLDPIPACTSTLQYQNGIFLAPMVRIGTLPTRLLSLEYGADLVWGPEIVDRAIIGSERRVNPHTGVVEYLKEHKQIFSCHPIERPYLVYQLGSADPDLAYQAIKTITQADDVAAVDLNCGCPKPFSTHAGMGANMLSTPILLCNTLKAMRRAAPPHVAVTCKIRLLLTQQATLELVDKIVRTGAIECLTVHCRTKDMRPREPALLHRLREIVDHVNTVAAEMGRSIPVVCNGDVWDAATAPRIKELTGVTSTMIARGAEANPSCFRPEGNLSIPHVIAPKWVRYSIALNNPVGNTKYCLSQLAFKPAESGNASKHMSKKQLSVLRTGIAHSKTQEELAKVFGVDAELVKSQDVEKEILKDLREALDARIKQRATSHSSGFDGQRLGAVIGNSSGASDQSAGGSSSGQPTNDGHASGPNQKKATSNSPQPEWKEILANSIGENIKNEKSILYYAFSTVEQPTSVHDAAKPHVRYVVHRGFVNEKRDGEAEGGIAAQNPAFGSSPCLMTTTDVRTPKVAQLTGQSSLRAQGEDGSRGGECEIAWWIESTQMQFRISGTVHVLPTRGHPLRSLFPFDRLSPPRAPDSMEEEFDWDAERTRIFNKLNAGLLASFCKPTPGTAHPNADRLGAAQPKDDISSPWPLELPQPGKEETDEQKRQLQECEKNFALVVVEPYKVDLVNLADDTRTVYELVPGETAATGRWTSRRVVP
;
A
#
# COMPACT_ATOMS: atom_id res chain seq x y z
N MET A 1 -33.95 -34.84 -36.62
CA MET A 1 -33.49 -36.23 -36.84
C MET A 1 -33.57 -36.56 -38.32
N PRO A 2 -32.87 -37.58 -38.86
CA PRO A 2 -31.77 -38.42 -38.32
C PRO A 2 -30.40 -38.15 -39.02
N SER A 3 -29.21 -38.37 -38.43
CA SER A 3 -28.35 -39.59 -38.36
C SER A 3 -27.90 -40.18 -39.72
N VAL A 4 -26.69 -40.75 -39.93
CA VAL A 4 -25.89 -41.71 -39.13
C VAL A 4 -24.35 -41.50 -39.28
N ALA A 5 -23.59 -42.07 -38.31
CA ALA A 5 -22.13 -42.24 -38.21
C ALA A 5 -21.46 -42.99 -39.42
N GLN A 6 -20.14 -43.26 -39.51
CA GLN A 6 -19.22 -43.97 -38.56
C GLN A 6 -17.79 -44.01 -39.22
N ILE A 7 -16.63 -43.76 -38.59
CA ILE A 7 -15.70 -44.73 -37.93
C ILE A 7 -14.28 -44.08 -37.78
N ARG A 8 -13.69 -44.06 -36.57
CA ARG A 8 -12.30 -44.50 -36.16
C ARG A 8 -11.80 -43.80 -34.88
N GLN A 9 -11.30 -44.61 -33.95
CA GLN A 9 -10.62 -44.19 -32.71
C GLN A 9 -9.10 -44.09 -32.90
N PRO A 10 -8.37 -43.33 -32.06
CA PRO A 10 -6.93 -43.50 -31.84
C PRO A 10 -6.64 -44.34 -30.56
N SER A 11 -5.60 -45.16 -30.63
CA SER A 11 -5.17 -46.15 -29.62
C SER A 11 -4.25 -45.56 -28.52
N PRO A 12 -4.07 -46.23 -27.36
CA PRO A 12 -3.24 -45.75 -26.24
C PRO A 12 -1.71 -45.93 -26.46
N PRO A 13 -0.86 -45.22 -25.70
CA PRO A 13 0.59 -45.32 -25.81
C PRO A 13 1.17 -46.60 -25.16
N PRO A 14 2.30 -47.14 -25.65
CA PRO A 14 2.94 -48.34 -25.11
C PRO A 14 3.82 -48.06 -23.88
N SER A 15 4.07 -49.10 -23.09
CA SER A 15 4.86 -49.04 -21.85
C SER A 15 6.13 -49.88 -21.92
N ALA A 16 7.14 -49.44 -21.14
CA ALA A 16 8.30 -50.17 -20.61
C ALA A 16 9.39 -50.71 -21.57
N MET A 17 10.64 -50.25 -21.36
CA MET A 17 11.79 -51.12 -21.07
C MET A 17 12.88 -50.40 -20.23
N LEU A 18 13.32 -51.08 -19.16
CA LEU A 18 14.55 -50.90 -18.36
C LEU A 18 15.53 -52.06 -18.73
N PRO A 19 16.75 -52.27 -18.16
CA PRO A 19 17.49 -51.56 -17.10
C PRO A 19 18.82 -50.98 -17.67
N PRO A 20 20.10 -51.22 -17.22
CA PRO A 20 20.70 -52.07 -16.18
C PRO A 20 20.98 -51.32 -14.84
N THR A 21 21.99 -51.73 -14.05
CA THR A 21 22.21 -51.28 -12.65
C THR A 21 23.69 -51.32 -12.19
N LYS A 22 23.95 -50.75 -10.99
CA LYS A 22 25.07 -51.00 -10.02
C LYS A 22 26.44 -50.32 -10.24
N ARG A 23 26.83 -49.50 -9.25
CA ARG A 23 27.69 -49.98 -8.14
C ARG A 23 27.62 -49.05 -6.91
N ALA A 24 27.71 -49.64 -5.72
CA ALA A 24 27.80 -48.93 -4.44
C ALA A 24 29.27 -48.90 -3.95
N ARG A 25 29.56 -48.02 -2.99
CA ARG A 25 30.69 -48.20 -2.05
C ARG A 25 30.25 -47.79 -0.65
N VAL A 26 30.65 -48.58 0.34
CA VAL A 26 30.40 -48.43 1.77
C VAL A 26 31.75 -48.21 2.46
N GLU A 27 31.77 -47.37 3.49
CA GLU A 27 32.66 -47.35 4.68
C GLU A 27 32.55 -45.95 5.32
N SER A 28 32.58 -45.73 6.64
CA SER A 28 32.49 -46.64 7.80
C SER A 28 32.00 -45.83 9.03
N ALA A 29 31.62 -46.50 10.12
CA ALA A 29 31.04 -45.84 11.31
C ALA A 29 32.07 -45.52 12.41
N ALA A 30 31.91 -44.37 13.06
CA ALA A 30 32.50 -44.05 14.36
C ALA A 30 31.55 -43.11 15.14
N ALA A 31 31.52 -43.24 16.46
CA ALA A 31 30.69 -42.46 17.39
C ALA A 31 31.42 -42.34 18.75
N PRO A 32 30.92 -41.53 19.69
CA PRO A 32 30.39 -40.18 19.56
C PRO A 32 31.26 -39.17 20.36
N SER A 33 31.13 -37.86 20.09
CA SER A 33 31.60 -36.84 21.04
C SER A 33 30.51 -35.80 21.31
N SER A 34 30.37 -35.43 22.58
CA SER A 34 29.37 -34.49 23.08
C SER A 34 29.80 -33.05 22.84
N ALA A 35 29.06 -32.33 22.01
CA ALA A 35 29.14 -30.87 21.85
C ALA A 35 27.70 -30.31 21.84
N PRO A 36 27.47 -29.08 22.34
CA PRO A 36 26.11 -28.56 22.52
C PRO A 36 25.44 -28.29 21.17
N VAL A 37 24.18 -28.70 21.06
CA VAL A 37 23.35 -28.40 19.88
C VAL A 37 22.92 -26.94 19.94
N GLU A 38 23.47 -26.10 19.05
CA GLU A 38 23.03 -24.73 18.88
C GLU A 38 21.59 -24.68 18.35
N ILE A 39 20.72 -23.94 19.04
CA ILE A 39 19.31 -23.79 18.68
C ILE A 39 19.19 -22.69 17.60
N GLU A 40 19.46 -23.04 16.34
CA GLU A 40 19.29 -22.10 15.22
C GLU A 40 17.81 -21.92 14.82
N ALA A 41 17.28 -20.73 15.14
CA ALA A 41 16.32 -19.96 14.33
C ALA A 41 15.05 -20.66 13.74
N VAL A 42 14.30 -21.42 14.54
CA VAL A 42 13.11 -22.15 14.05
C VAL A 42 11.79 -21.33 14.05
N ALA A 43 11.74 -20.16 14.69
CA ALA A 43 10.52 -19.35 14.82
C ALA A 43 10.04 -18.61 13.55
N ALA A 44 10.69 -18.84 12.41
CA ALA A 44 10.31 -18.28 11.11
C ALA A 44 9.65 -19.32 10.16
N ASP A 45 9.48 -20.56 10.64
CA ASP A 45 9.18 -21.75 9.83
C ASP A 45 7.72 -22.24 9.95
N SER A 46 6.91 -21.64 10.84
CA SER A 46 5.45 -21.90 10.90
C SER A 46 4.68 -21.45 9.64
N THR A 47 5.36 -20.77 8.71
CA THR A 47 4.83 -20.34 7.41
C THR A 47 5.26 -21.22 6.22
N SER A 48 6.00 -22.30 6.46
CA SER A 48 6.56 -23.20 5.44
C SER A 48 6.08 -24.64 5.63
N TYR A 49 4.78 -24.88 5.42
CA TYR A 49 4.24 -26.24 5.27
C TYR A 49 3.97 -26.50 3.79
N THR A 50 4.80 -27.35 3.17
CA THR A 50 4.78 -27.58 1.70
C THR A 50 4.07 -28.87 1.27
N ASP A 51 3.61 -29.70 2.21
CA ASP A 51 2.79 -30.88 1.90
C ASP A 51 1.31 -30.51 1.84
N VAL A 52 0.82 -30.28 0.62
CA VAL A 52 -0.61 -30.17 0.30
C VAL A 52 -0.95 -31.25 -0.72
N SER A 53 -1.50 -32.38 -0.25
CA SER A 53 -2.16 -33.35 -1.12
C SER A 53 -3.42 -32.73 -1.74
N ALA A 54 -3.75 -33.12 -2.97
CA ALA A 54 -4.87 -32.55 -3.71
C ALA A 54 -6.20 -32.74 -2.96
N LEU A 55 -6.96 -31.66 -2.83
CA LEU A 55 -8.30 -31.67 -2.24
C LEU A 55 -9.26 -32.54 -3.08
N PRO A 56 -10.08 -33.41 -2.45
CA PRO A 56 -11.16 -34.10 -3.15
C PRO A 56 -12.19 -33.11 -3.69
N ALA A 57 -12.87 -33.46 -4.78
CA ALA A 57 -14.01 -32.69 -5.27
C ALA A 57 -15.18 -32.83 -4.28
N THR A 58 -15.69 -31.70 -3.79
CA THR A 58 -16.86 -31.63 -2.90
C THR A 58 -18.16 -31.84 -3.67
N SER A 59 -19.07 -32.62 -3.10
CA SER A 59 -20.40 -32.89 -3.67
C SER A 59 -21.41 -31.80 -3.31
N GLU A 60 -22.55 -31.77 -4.00
CA GLU A 60 -23.66 -30.83 -3.71
C GLU A 60 -24.28 -30.97 -2.30
N SER A 61 -23.80 -31.92 -1.50
CA SER A 61 -24.12 -32.15 -0.08
C SER A 61 -23.62 -31.07 0.87
N ASP A 62 -22.59 -30.29 0.51
CA ASP A 62 -21.80 -29.53 1.47
C ASP A 62 -22.39 -28.15 1.82
N ARG A 63 -23.74 -28.08 1.85
CA ARG A 63 -24.47 -26.97 2.45
C ARG A 63 -24.47 -27.17 3.97
N VAL A 64 -23.90 -26.23 4.72
CA VAL A 64 -24.05 -26.22 6.18
C VAL A 64 -25.51 -25.97 6.53
N ASP A 65 -26.11 -26.88 7.27
CA ASP A 65 -27.47 -26.78 7.80
C ASP A 65 -27.69 -25.43 8.53
N ASP A 66 -28.75 -24.73 8.10
CA ASP A 66 -29.29 -23.54 8.78
C ASP A 66 -30.23 -23.92 9.95
N LEU A 67 -30.15 -25.16 10.45
CA LEU A 67 -31.06 -25.70 11.47
C LEU A 67 -30.72 -25.26 12.91
N ASP A 68 -29.43 -25.06 13.23
CA ASP A 68 -28.98 -24.65 14.57
C ASP A 68 -28.62 -23.15 14.62
N PRO A 69 -29.27 -22.35 15.49
CA PRO A 69 -28.96 -20.94 15.69
C PRO A 69 -27.48 -20.69 16.02
N ILE A 70 -26.93 -19.59 15.51
CA ILE A 70 -25.56 -19.18 15.81
C ILE A 70 -25.46 -18.70 17.26
N PRO A 71 -24.53 -19.23 18.09
CA PRO A 71 -24.39 -18.82 19.48
C PRO A 71 -24.13 -17.32 19.65
N ALA A 72 -24.88 -16.69 20.55
CA ALA A 72 -24.71 -15.28 20.86
C ALA A 72 -23.35 -15.01 21.54
N CYS A 73 -22.73 -13.88 21.18
CA CYS A 73 -21.54 -13.38 21.87
C CYS A 73 -21.93 -12.53 23.08
N THR A 74 -21.15 -12.64 24.16
CA THR A 74 -21.25 -11.82 25.38
C THR A 74 -19.95 -11.03 25.63
N SER A 75 -19.08 -10.93 24.62
CA SER A 75 -17.85 -10.16 24.72
C SER A 75 -18.14 -8.68 24.95
N THR A 76 -17.35 -8.05 25.81
CA THR A 76 -17.46 -6.61 26.12
C THR A 76 -16.46 -5.76 25.32
N LEU A 77 -15.71 -6.38 24.40
CA LEU A 77 -14.62 -5.73 23.67
C LEU A 77 -15.15 -4.59 22.81
N GLN A 78 -14.53 -3.41 22.93
CA GLN A 78 -14.96 -2.20 22.22
C GLN A 78 -14.18 -2.07 20.92
N TYR A 79 -14.89 -2.12 19.80
CA TYR A 79 -14.31 -1.97 18.46
C TYR A 79 -14.61 -0.60 17.85
N GLN A 80 -15.38 0.26 18.53
CA GLN A 80 -15.69 1.64 18.16
C GLN A 80 -14.68 2.63 18.74
N ASN A 81 -14.52 3.78 18.08
CA ASN A 81 -13.70 4.93 18.50
C ASN A 81 -12.19 4.66 18.70
N GLY A 82 -11.71 3.45 18.42
CA GLY A 82 -10.36 3.01 18.77
C GLY A 82 -9.31 3.16 17.66
N ILE A 83 -8.09 2.78 18.01
CA ILE A 83 -6.95 2.64 17.10
C ILE A 83 -6.20 1.31 17.38
N PHE A 84 -6.08 0.47 16.35
CA PHE A 84 -5.70 -0.95 16.54
C PHE A 84 -4.42 -1.31 15.79
N LEU A 85 -3.62 -2.23 16.36
CA LEU A 85 -2.49 -2.84 15.65
C LEU A 85 -3.01 -3.93 14.70
N ALA A 86 -2.58 -3.86 13.43
CA ALA A 86 -2.93 -4.85 12.43
C ALA A 86 -2.19 -6.19 12.60
N PRO A 87 -2.81 -7.31 12.17
CA PRO A 87 -2.12 -8.58 12.08
C PRO A 87 -1.03 -8.49 11.01
N MET A 88 0.20 -8.83 11.39
CA MET A 88 1.36 -8.78 10.51
C MET A 88 2.25 -10.00 10.76
N VAL A 89 2.37 -10.88 9.77
CA VAL A 89 3.26 -12.05 9.81
C VAL A 89 4.70 -11.61 10.10
N ARG A 90 5.35 -12.29 11.06
CA ARG A 90 6.65 -11.96 11.68
C ARG A 90 6.71 -10.66 12.49
N ILE A 91 6.00 -9.59 12.14
CA ILE A 91 6.08 -8.31 12.88
C ILE A 91 5.21 -8.29 14.14
N GLY A 92 4.01 -8.89 14.10
CA GLY A 92 3.03 -8.90 15.20
C GLY A 92 3.35 -9.84 16.36
N THR A 93 4.64 -10.16 16.59
CA THR A 93 5.09 -10.94 17.74
C THR A 93 4.93 -10.16 19.05
N LEU A 94 5.00 -10.88 20.17
CA LEU A 94 4.71 -10.35 21.52
C LEU A 94 5.37 -8.98 21.80
N PRO A 95 6.68 -8.76 21.56
CA PRO A 95 7.31 -7.45 21.82
C PRO A 95 6.64 -6.28 21.09
N THR A 96 6.28 -6.47 19.81
CA THR A 96 5.62 -5.42 19.01
C THR A 96 4.21 -5.13 19.53
N ARG A 97 3.47 -6.15 19.95
CA ARG A 97 2.12 -5.99 20.52
C ARG A 97 2.16 -5.23 21.85
N LEU A 98 3.06 -5.63 22.76
CA LEU A 98 3.22 -4.94 24.05
C LEU A 98 3.65 -3.48 23.89
N LEU A 99 4.60 -3.18 22.99
CA LEU A 99 4.98 -1.79 22.68
C LEU A 99 3.82 -1.00 22.04
N SER A 100 3.05 -1.62 21.16
CA SER A 100 1.90 -0.97 20.54
C SER A 100 0.84 -0.62 21.57
N LEU A 101 0.53 -1.55 22.50
CA LEU A 101 -0.35 -1.29 23.63
C LEU A 101 0.18 -0.13 24.47
N GLU A 102 1.44 -0.16 24.88
CA GLU A 102 2.05 0.90 25.72
C GLU A 102 1.89 2.29 25.09
N TYR A 103 2.13 2.38 23.77
CA TYR A 103 2.07 3.64 23.03
C TYR A 103 0.66 4.05 22.57
N GLY A 104 -0.39 3.35 23.01
CA GLY A 104 -1.78 3.80 22.85
C GLY A 104 -2.66 2.95 21.94
N ALA A 105 -2.19 1.81 21.41
CA ALA A 105 -3.08 0.89 20.72
C ALA A 105 -4.14 0.35 21.70
N ASP A 106 -5.39 0.34 21.26
CA ASP A 106 -6.54 -0.11 22.06
C ASP A 106 -6.72 -1.62 22.03
N LEU A 107 -6.41 -2.24 20.89
CA LEU A 107 -6.45 -3.67 20.64
C LEU A 107 -5.28 -4.06 19.74
N VAL A 108 -4.78 -5.28 19.91
CA VAL A 108 -3.61 -5.78 19.19
C VAL A 108 -3.87 -7.15 18.57
N TRP A 109 -3.72 -7.23 17.24
CA TRP A 109 -3.81 -8.49 16.54
C TRP A 109 -2.46 -9.24 16.56
N GLY A 110 -2.51 -10.55 16.79
CA GLY A 110 -1.39 -11.46 16.53
C GLY A 110 -1.03 -11.57 15.04
N PRO A 111 0.06 -12.25 14.68
CA PRO A 111 0.32 -12.62 13.29
C PRO A 111 -0.75 -13.63 12.81
N GLU A 112 -0.92 -13.75 11.49
CA GLU A 112 -1.68 -14.86 10.90
C GLU A 112 -1.02 -16.20 11.26
N ILE A 113 -1.72 -17.05 12.02
CA ILE A 113 -1.30 -18.43 12.31
C ILE A 113 -2.22 -19.40 11.56
N VAL A 114 -1.63 -20.39 10.89
CA VAL A 114 -2.36 -21.43 10.15
C VAL A 114 -3.00 -22.42 11.13
N ASP A 115 -4.24 -22.81 10.89
CA ASP A 115 -5.01 -23.79 11.68
C ASP A 115 -4.22 -25.06 12.08
N ARG A 116 -3.62 -25.76 11.11
CA ARG A 116 -2.83 -26.98 11.32
C ARG A 116 -1.57 -26.77 12.17
N ALA A 117 -1.07 -25.54 12.27
CA ALA A 117 0.08 -25.22 13.11
C ALA A 117 -0.30 -25.16 14.59
N ILE A 118 -1.45 -24.54 14.93
CA ILE A 118 -1.91 -24.41 16.32
C ILE A 118 -2.59 -25.68 16.84
N ILE A 119 -3.32 -26.42 15.98
CA ILE A 119 -3.98 -27.69 16.38
C ILE A 119 -2.95 -28.69 16.90
N GLY A 120 -3.17 -29.21 18.11
CA GLY A 120 -2.26 -30.15 18.78
C GLY A 120 -0.99 -29.51 19.35
N SER A 121 -0.94 -28.19 19.49
CA SER A 121 0.13 -27.52 20.24
C SER A 121 -0.06 -27.67 21.75
N GLU A 122 1.06 -27.76 22.47
CA GLU A 122 1.13 -27.77 23.93
C GLU A 122 1.26 -26.34 24.46
N ARG A 123 0.34 -25.94 25.35
CA ARG A 123 0.42 -24.66 26.06
C ARG A 123 1.34 -24.78 27.27
N ARG A 124 2.41 -23.98 27.31
CA ARG A 124 3.32 -23.84 28.46
C ARG A 124 3.31 -22.41 28.97
N VAL A 125 3.53 -22.24 30.28
CA VAL A 125 3.72 -20.92 30.90
C VAL A 125 5.13 -20.88 31.46
N ASN A 126 5.90 -19.86 31.11
CA ASN A 126 7.20 -19.62 31.72
C ASN A 126 6.99 -18.99 33.10
N PRO A 127 7.36 -19.66 34.22
CA PRO A 127 7.08 -19.18 35.56
C PRO A 127 7.91 -17.97 35.98
N HIS A 128 8.97 -17.63 35.24
CA HIS A 128 9.82 -16.48 35.52
C HIS A 128 9.41 -15.25 34.72
N THR A 129 9.00 -15.42 33.46
CA THR A 129 8.68 -14.30 32.56
C THR A 129 7.19 -14.07 32.34
N GLY A 130 6.31 -14.94 32.84
CA GLY A 130 4.86 -14.87 32.62
C GLY A 130 4.41 -15.21 31.20
N VAL A 131 5.34 -15.38 30.25
CA VAL A 131 5.03 -15.66 28.83
C VAL A 131 4.34 -17.01 28.70
N VAL A 132 3.22 -17.01 27.97
CA VAL A 132 2.49 -18.20 27.56
C VAL A 132 2.91 -18.56 26.15
N GLU A 133 3.39 -19.79 25.95
CA GLU A 133 3.86 -20.31 24.67
C GLU A 133 2.99 -21.49 24.22
N TYR A 134 2.61 -21.50 22.94
CA TYR A 134 2.01 -22.65 22.27
C TYR A 134 3.09 -23.30 21.39
N LEU A 135 3.48 -24.51 21.77
CA LEU A 135 4.61 -25.23 21.18
C LEU A 135 4.11 -26.46 20.41
N LYS A 136 4.67 -26.72 19.23
CA LYS A 136 4.44 -27.97 18.49
C LYS A 136 5.77 -28.46 17.94
N GLU A 137 6.12 -29.73 18.22
CA GLU A 137 7.42 -30.32 17.82
C GLU A 137 8.63 -29.45 18.27
N HIS A 138 8.55 -28.91 19.49
CA HIS A 138 9.51 -27.95 20.07
C HIS A 138 9.62 -26.59 19.35
N LYS A 139 8.84 -26.34 18.29
CA LYS A 139 8.74 -25.03 17.61
C LYS A 139 7.70 -24.15 18.32
N GLN A 140 8.02 -22.87 18.57
CA GLN A 140 7.04 -21.89 19.04
C GLN A 140 6.11 -21.51 17.87
N ILE A 141 4.83 -21.80 18.03
CA ILE A 141 3.77 -21.48 17.04
C ILE A 141 3.18 -20.10 17.34
N PHE A 142 2.87 -19.86 18.61
CA PHE A 142 2.35 -18.60 19.11
C PHE A 142 2.87 -18.33 20.52
N SER A 143 3.01 -17.07 20.89
CA SER A 143 3.35 -16.64 22.24
C SER A 143 2.56 -15.39 22.60
N CYS A 144 2.15 -15.27 23.86
CA CYS A 144 1.41 -14.15 24.42
C CYS A 144 1.79 -13.90 25.89
N HIS A 145 1.26 -12.85 26.50
CA HIS A 145 1.48 -12.53 27.91
C HIS A 145 0.15 -12.12 28.59
N PRO A 146 -0.11 -12.50 29.87
CA PRO A 146 -1.36 -12.17 30.55
C PRO A 146 -1.75 -10.69 30.52
N ILE A 147 -0.77 -9.78 30.53
CA ILE A 147 -0.99 -8.32 30.45
C ILE A 147 -1.70 -7.86 29.16
N GLU A 148 -1.52 -8.56 28.03
CA GLU A 148 -2.17 -8.23 26.76
C GLU A 148 -3.46 -9.02 26.52
N ARG A 149 -3.75 -10.06 27.30
CA ARG A 149 -4.95 -10.91 27.14
C ARG A 149 -6.25 -10.11 26.95
N PRO A 150 -6.54 -9.02 27.70
CA PRO A 150 -7.77 -8.23 27.51
C PRO A 150 -7.87 -7.49 26.17
N TYR A 151 -6.76 -7.38 25.43
CA TYR A 151 -6.62 -6.57 24.20
C TYR A 151 -6.21 -7.41 22.98
N LEU A 152 -5.84 -8.68 23.20
CA LEU A 152 -5.26 -9.57 22.22
C LEU A 152 -6.32 -10.23 21.35
N VAL A 153 -6.20 -10.04 20.03
CA VAL A 153 -6.99 -10.71 19.00
C VAL A 153 -6.11 -11.70 18.25
N TYR A 154 -6.43 -13.00 18.31
CA TYR A 154 -5.67 -14.03 17.62
C TYR A 154 -6.16 -14.21 16.19
N GLN A 155 -5.30 -14.00 15.18
CA GLN A 155 -5.70 -14.19 13.78
C GLN A 155 -5.39 -15.60 13.26
N LEU A 156 -6.45 -16.27 12.80
CA LEU A 156 -6.41 -17.56 12.14
C LEU A 156 -6.38 -17.43 10.62
N GLY A 157 -5.48 -18.18 9.98
CA GLY A 157 -5.61 -18.58 8.58
C GLY A 157 -6.23 -19.98 8.51
N SER A 158 -7.37 -20.10 7.83
CA SER A 158 -8.05 -21.37 7.54
C SER A 158 -8.92 -21.26 6.28
N ALA A 159 -9.13 -22.39 5.62
CA ALA A 159 -10.06 -22.57 4.50
C ALA A 159 -10.95 -23.82 4.70
N ASP A 160 -11.08 -24.29 5.93
CA ASP A 160 -11.78 -25.51 6.32
C ASP A 160 -12.55 -25.23 7.63
N PRO A 161 -13.89 -25.31 7.64
CA PRO A 161 -14.68 -25.00 8.83
C PRO A 161 -14.37 -25.89 10.05
N ASP A 162 -14.02 -27.16 9.85
CA ASP A 162 -13.76 -28.11 10.93
C ASP A 162 -12.37 -27.91 11.54
N LEU A 163 -11.37 -27.62 10.70
CA LEU A 163 -10.05 -27.20 11.19
C LEU A 163 -10.13 -25.84 11.89
N ALA A 164 -10.91 -24.90 11.37
CA ALA A 164 -11.14 -23.64 12.06
C ALA A 164 -11.80 -23.84 13.44
N TYR A 165 -12.81 -24.71 13.53
CA TYR A 165 -13.43 -25.08 14.82
C TYR A 165 -12.40 -25.63 15.81
N GLN A 166 -11.57 -26.59 15.39
CA GLN A 166 -10.52 -27.20 16.22
C GLN A 166 -9.44 -26.20 16.65
N ALA A 167 -8.99 -25.33 15.74
CA ALA A 167 -8.00 -24.30 16.01
C ALA A 167 -8.52 -23.28 17.03
N ILE A 168 -9.77 -22.84 16.89
CA ILE A 168 -10.41 -21.92 17.84
C ILE A 168 -10.60 -22.58 19.21
N LYS A 169 -11.02 -23.85 19.30
CA LYS A 169 -11.02 -24.58 20.59
C LYS A 169 -9.62 -24.59 21.23
N THR A 170 -8.57 -24.86 20.44
CA THR A 170 -7.20 -24.98 20.93
C THR A 170 -6.65 -23.67 21.52
N ILE A 171 -6.88 -22.52 20.87
CA ILE A 171 -6.40 -21.22 21.37
C ILE A 171 -7.26 -20.68 22.53
N THR A 172 -8.57 -20.92 22.53
CA THR A 172 -9.49 -20.36 23.55
C THR A 172 -9.64 -21.21 24.82
N GLN A 173 -9.19 -22.46 24.84
CA GLN A 173 -9.40 -23.38 25.98
C GLN A 173 -8.88 -22.89 27.34
N ALA A 174 -7.86 -22.03 27.34
CA ALA A 174 -7.20 -21.49 28.54
C ALA A 174 -7.38 -19.97 28.70
N ASP A 175 -8.29 -19.37 27.92
CA ASP A 175 -8.70 -17.96 27.98
C ASP A 175 -7.60 -16.90 27.74
N ASP A 176 -6.51 -17.27 27.06
CA ASP A 176 -5.34 -16.39 26.81
C ASP A 176 -5.60 -15.25 25.80
N VAL A 177 -6.78 -15.16 25.19
CA VAL A 177 -7.14 -14.19 24.13
C VAL A 177 -8.51 -13.56 24.39
N ALA A 178 -8.69 -12.29 24.03
CA ALA A 178 -9.99 -11.61 24.12
C ALA A 178 -10.91 -11.89 22.93
N ALA A 179 -10.32 -12.10 21.75
CA ALA A 179 -11.05 -12.37 20.51
C ALA A 179 -10.24 -13.21 19.52
N VAL A 180 -10.92 -13.73 18.50
CA VAL A 180 -10.32 -14.49 17.39
C VAL A 180 -10.77 -13.90 16.04
N ASP A 181 -9.89 -13.85 15.06
CA ASP A 181 -10.12 -13.20 13.76
C ASP A 181 -9.87 -14.15 12.58
N LEU A 182 -10.70 -14.13 11.55
CA LEU A 182 -10.44 -14.87 10.31
C LEU A 182 -9.73 -13.99 9.28
N ASN A 183 -8.56 -14.43 8.81
CA ASN A 183 -7.85 -13.79 7.71
C ASN A 183 -8.48 -14.17 6.36
N CYS A 184 -9.17 -13.20 5.75
CA CYS A 184 -9.70 -13.29 4.39
C CYS A 184 -9.02 -12.28 3.45
N GLY A 185 -7.84 -11.75 3.81
CA GLY A 185 -7.24 -10.58 3.15
C GLY A 185 -5.77 -10.72 2.74
N CYS A 186 -5.09 -11.81 3.13
CA CYS A 186 -3.69 -12.06 2.80
C CYS A 186 -3.52 -12.51 1.34
N PRO A 187 -2.82 -11.76 0.47
CA PRO A 187 -2.57 -12.16 -0.91
C PRO A 187 -1.27 -12.97 -1.07
N LYS A 188 -0.58 -13.31 0.04
CA LYS A 188 0.74 -13.94 -0.02
C LYS A 188 0.62 -15.44 -0.34
N PRO A 189 1.53 -16.02 -1.13
CA PRO A 189 1.48 -17.42 -1.56
C PRO A 189 1.28 -18.45 -0.44
N PHE A 190 1.90 -18.27 0.73
CA PHE A 190 1.79 -19.23 1.85
C PHE A 190 0.35 -19.39 2.37
N SER A 191 -0.47 -18.34 2.25
CA SER A 191 -1.89 -18.35 2.65
C SER A 191 -2.76 -18.81 1.47
N THR A 192 -2.55 -18.22 0.28
CA THR A 192 -3.42 -18.48 -0.88
C THR A 192 -3.27 -19.89 -1.48
N HIS A 193 -2.10 -20.54 -1.43
CA HIS A 193 -1.93 -21.90 -1.98
C HIS A 193 -2.79 -22.95 -1.25
N ALA A 194 -3.08 -22.74 0.04
CA ALA A 194 -3.97 -23.60 0.82
C ALA A 194 -5.44 -23.14 0.79
N GLY A 195 -5.81 -22.26 -0.16
CA GLY A 195 -7.17 -21.69 -0.26
C GLY A 195 -7.49 -20.56 0.72
N MET A 196 -6.59 -20.25 1.66
CA MET A 196 -6.80 -19.27 2.74
C MET A 196 -6.61 -17.83 2.27
N GLY A 197 -6.80 -16.88 3.20
CA GLY A 197 -6.51 -15.46 2.96
C GLY A 197 -7.40 -14.87 1.87
N ALA A 198 -6.80 -14.14 0.93
CA ALA A 198 -7.54 -13.46 -0.14
C ALA A 198 -8.23 -14.40 -1.15
N ASN A 199 -7.99 -15.71 -1.09
CA ASN A 199 -8.75 -16.68 -1.90
C ASN A 199 -10.16 -16.95 -1.32
N MET A 200 -10.36 -16.78 0.00
CA MET A 200 -11.66 -16.91 0.66
C MET A 200 -12.70 -15.89 0.14
N LEU A 201 -12.23 -14.77 -0.41
CA LEU A 201 -13.08 -13.73 -1.01
C LEU A 201 -13.81 -14.23 -2.28
N SER A 202 -13.26 -15.24 -2.96
CA SER A 202 -13.88 -15.89 -4.12
C SER A 202 -14.80 -17.06 -3.74
N THR A 203 -14.80 -17.47 -2.47
CA THR A 203 -15.58 -18.61 -1.94
C THR A 203 -16.46 -18.16 -0.76
N PRO A 204 -17.40 -17.19 -0.96
CA PRO A 204 -18.15 -16.56 0.12
C PRO A 204 -18.96 -17.54 0.99
N ILE A 205 -19.45 -18.65 0.43
CA ILE A 205 -20.14 -19.71 1.18
C ILE A 205 -19.19 -20.37 2.18
N LEU A 206 -17.99 -20.77 1.73
CA LEU A 206 -16.95 -21.36 2.57
C LEU A 206 -16.55 -20.39 3.69
N LEU A 207 -16.29 -19.14 3.34
CA LEU A 207 -15.96 -18.08 4.30
C LEU A 207 -17.05 -17.94 5.39
N CYS A 208 -18.32 -17.85 5.00
CA CYS A 208 -19.43 -17.77 5.96
C CYS A 208 -19.53 -19.03 6.84
N ASN A 209 -19.32 -20.22 6.27
CA ASN A 209 -19.32 -21.47 7.02
C ASN A 209 -18.15 -21.55 8.02
N THR A 210 -16.96 -21.10 7.64
CA THR A 210 -15.80 -20.98 8.54
C THR A 210 -16.09 -20.01 9.70
N LEU A 211 -16.70 -18.84 9.44
CA LEU A 211 -17.11 -17.91 10.51
C LEU A 211 -18.16 -18.52 11.46
N LYS A 212 -19.19 -19.18 10.92
CA LYS A 212 -20.21 -19.91 11.70
C LYS A 212 -19.53 -20.97 12.60
N ALA A 213 -18.56 -21.73 12.07
CA ALA A 213 -17.82 -22.74 12.82
C ALA A 213 -16.93 -22.15 13.91
N MET A 214 -16.19 -21.06 13.62
CA MET A 214 -15.41 -20.32 14.63
C MET A 214 -16.30 -19.81 15.77
N ARG A 215 -17.50 -19.28 15.48
CA ARG A 215 -18.43 -18.79 16.51
C ARG A 215 -19.01 -19.92 17.37
N ARG A 216 -19.25 -21.10 16.78
CA ARG A 216 -19.64 -22.33 17.51
C ARG A 216 -18.49 -22.90 18.37
N ALA A 217 -17.24 -22.69 17.96
CA ALA A 217 -16.07 -23.10 18.74
C ALA A 217 -15.77 -22.15 19.92
N ALA A 218 -15.75 -20.85 19.68
CA ALA A 218 -15.32 -19.84 20.64
C ALA A 218 -16.28 -19.71 21.84
N PRO A 219 -15.77 -19.65 23.09
CA PRO A 219 -16.56 -19.32 24.28
C PRO A 219 -17.36 -18.02 24.11
N PRO A 220 -18.53 -17.86 24.76
CA PRO A 220 -19.41 -16.70 24.54
C PRO A 220 -18.73 -15.34 24.73
N HIS A 221 -17.83 -15.22 25.70
CA HIS A 221 -17.12 -13.98 26.02
C HIS A 221 -15.95 -13.66 25.06
N VAL A 222 -15.52 -14.61 24.24
CA VAL A 222 -14.50 -14.42 23.20
C VAL A 222 -15.23 -13.97 21.93
N ALA A 223 -14.91 -12.78 21.41
CA ALA A 223 -15.48 -12.29 20.17
C ALA A 223 -14.87 -12.99 18.94
N VAL A 224 -15.64 -13.07 17.85
CA VAL A 224 -15.14 -13.49 16.54
C VAL A 224 -15.17 -12.27 15.62
N THR A 225 -14.12 -12.06 14.82
CA THR A 225 -14.03 -10.98 13.84
C THR A 225 -13.56 -11.50 12.49
N CYS A 226 -13.64 -10.66 11.45
CA CYS A 226 -13.12 -11.00 10.13
C CYS A 226 -12.36 -9.82 9.53
N LYS A 227 -11.26 -10.11 8.82
CA LYS A 227 -10.48 -9.13 8.07
C LYS A 227 -10.44 -9.44 6.58
N ILE A 228 -11.15 -8.62 5.79
CA ILE A 228 -11.27 -8.76 4.33
C ILE A 228 -10.40 -7.75 3.56
N ARG A 229 -10.32 -7.94 2.24
CA ARG A 229 -9.95 -6.92 1.24
C ARG A 229 -11.19 -6.54 0.42
N LEU A 230 -11.09 -5.43 -0.33
CA LEU A 230 -12.11 -5.08 -1.32
C LEU A 230 -12.14 -6.09 -2.47
N LEU A 231 -13.32 -6.35 -3.03
CA LEU A 231 -13.44 -7.02 -4.33
C LEU A 231 -13.32 -5.99 -5.47
N LEU A 232 -13.18 -6.48 -6.70
CA LEU A 232 -12.93 -5.66 -7.90
C LEU A 232 -13.98 -4.55 -8.07
N THR A 233 -15.26 -4.90 -7.94
CA THR A 233 -16.37 -3.95 -8.00
C THR A 233 -16.90 -3.63 -6.60
N GLN A 234 -17.56 -2.48 -6.49
CA GLN A 234 -18.21 -2.05 -5.26
C GLN A 234 -19.38 -2.97 -4.89
N GLN A 235 -20.27 -3.21 -5.86
CA GLN A 235 -21.40 -4.14 -5.74
C GLN A 235 -20.98 -5.52 -5.20
N ALA A 236 -19.95 -6.16 -5.77
CA ALA A 236 -19.49 -7.46 -5.29
C ALA A 236 -18.95 -7.41 -3.85
N THR A 237 -18.36 -6.28 -3.45
CA THR A 237 -17.88 -6.08 -2.08
C THR A 237 -19.06 -5.95 -1.10
N LEU A 238 -20.11 -5.21 -1.47
CA LEU A 238 -21.34 -5.11 -0.68
C LEU A 238 -22.02 -6.47 -0.54
N GLU A 239 -22.17 -7.24 -1.62
CA GLU A 239 -22.74 -8.59 -1.59
C GLU A 239 -21.95 -9.59 -0.73
N LEU A 240 -20.62 -9.47 -0.68
CA LEU A 240 -19.78 -10.26 0.21
C LEU A 240 -20.01 -9.84 1.67
N VAL A 241 -20.07 -8.54 1.93
CA VAL A 241 -20.24 -7.96 3.26
C VAL A 241 -21.63 -8.26 3.85
N ASP A 242 -22.70 -8.17 3.05
CA ASP A 242 -24.06 -8.59 3.43
C ASP A 242 -24.05 -10.04 3.94
N LYS A 243 -23.49 -10.97 3.16
CA LYS A 243 -23.38 -12.39 3.54
C LYS A 243 -22.60 -12.59 4.83
N ILE A 244 -21.48 -11.88 4.99
CA ILE A 244 -20.66 -11.94 6.22
C ILE A 244 -21.44 -11.43 7.43
N VAL A 245 -22.11 -10.28 7.33
CA VAL A 245 -22.92 -9.70 8.42
C VAL A 245 -24.09 -10.62 8.77
N ARG A 246 -24.82 -11.11 7.77
CA ARG A 246 -25.98 -12.00 7.94
C ARG A 246 -25.63 -13.38 8.52
N THR A 247 -24.35 -13.77 8.60
CA THR A 247 -23.97 -14.95 9.40
C THR A 247 -24.31 -14.78 10.88
N GLY A 248 -24.38 -13.55 11.39
CA GLY A 248 -24.48 -13.27 12.82
C GLY A 248 -23.26 -13.72 13.64
N ALA A 249 -22.18 -14.17 13.00
CA ALA A 249 -21.05 -14.80 13.67
C ALA A 249 -20.00 -13.80 14.18
N ILE A 250 -19.95 -12.58 13.62
CA ILE A 250 -18.89 -11.60 13.90
C ILE A 250 -19.38 -10.42 14.74
N GLU A 251 -18.47 -9.85 15.55
CA GLU A 251 -18.68 -8.62 16.33
C GLU A 251 -17.98 -7.39 15.72
N CYS A 252 -17.10 -7.58 14.73
CA CYS A 252 -16.39 -6.49 14.04
C CYS A 252 -15.90 -6.94 12.66
N LEU A 253 -15.98 -6.05 11.67
CA LEU A 253 -15.47 -6.26 10.32
C LEU A 253 -14.31 -5.29 10.03
N THR A 254 -13.12 -5.82 9.74
CA THR A 254 -11.99 -5.00 9.27
C THR A 254 -11.88 -5.05 7.75
N VAL A 255 -11.90 -3.89 7.09
CA VAL A 255 -11.76 -3.79 5.63
C VAL A 255 -10.42 -3.17 5.29
N HIS A 256 -9.52 -3.97 4.69
CA HIS A 256 -8.36 -3.41 4.01
C HIS A 256 -8.81 -2.80 2.68
N CYS A 257 -8.71 -1.48 2.56
CA CYS A 257 -9.16 -0.69 1.41
C CYS A 257 -8.26 -0.85 0.17
N ARG A 258 -7.92 -2.08 -0.20
CA ARG A 258 -7.22 -2.45 -1.43
C ARG A 258 -7.81 -3.75 -1.94
N THR A 259 -7.85 -3.96 -3.26
CA THR A 259 -8.21 -5.27 -3.81
C THR A 259 -7.07 -6.27 -3.60
N LYS A 260 -7.31 -7.57 -3.86
CA LYS A 260 -6.28 -8.63 -3.74
C LYS A 260 -4.98 -8.26 -4.50
N ASP A 261 -5.11 -7.79 -5.73
CA ASP A 261 -3.98 -7.63 -6.66
C ASP A 261 -3.27 -6.27 -6.55
N MET A 262 -3.88 -5.29 -5.86
CA MET A 262 -3.25 -4.00 -5.59
C MET A 262 -2.01 -4.14 -4.69
N ARG A 263 -0.89 -3.58 -5.16
CA ARG A 263 0.37 -3.56 -4.42
C ARG A 263 0.32 -2.55 -3.27
N PRO A 264 1.18 -2.69 -2.25
CA PRO A 264 1.24 -1.72 -1.13
C PRO A 264 1.58 -0.28 -1.55
N ARG A 265 2.18 -0.08 -2.74
CA ARG A 265 2.52 1.23 -3.32
C ARG A 265 1.41 1.86 -4.17
N GLU A 266 0.24 1.22 -4.26
CA GLU A 266 -0.94 1.79 -4.90
C GLU A 266 -1.85 2.29 -3.77
N PRO A 267 -2.44 3.49 -3.83
CA PRO A 267 -3.20 4.08 -2.73
C PRO A 267 -4.36 3.20 -2.27
N ALA A 268 -4.69 3.28 -0.97
CA ALA A 268 -5.92 2.69 -0.45
C ALA A 268 -7.15 3.40 -1.04
N LEU A 269 -8.12 2.61 -1.54
CA LEU A 269 -9.40 3.06 -2.06
C LEU A 269 -10.37 3.45 -0.93
N LEU A 270 -9.94 4.36 -0.04
CA LEU A 270 -10.68 4.77 1.15
C LEU A 270 -12.10 5.27 0.83
N HIS A 271 -12.28 5.95 -0.32
CA HIS A 271 -13.58 6.42 -0.80
C HIS A 271 -14.64 5.31 -0.91
N ARG A 272 -14.24 4.05 -1.12
CA ARG A 272 -15.16 2.90 -1.23
C ARG A 272 -15.72 2.45 0.12
N LEU A 273 -15.12 2.86 1.23
CA LEU A 273 -15.46 2.34 2.55
C LEU A 273 -16.74 2.95 3.12
N ARG A 274 -17.11 4.20 2.76
CA ARG A 274 -18.33 4.87 3.27
C ARG A 274 -19.58 4.03 3.06
N GLU A 275 -19.86 3.70 1.81
CA GLU A 275 -21.03 2.91 1.42
C GLU A 275 -21.01 1.50 2.05
N ILE A 276 -19.83 0.92 2.28
CA ILE A 276 -19.69 -0.36 3.01
C ILE A 276 -20.08 -0.17 4.49
N VAL A 277 -19.68 0.93 5.13
CA VAL A 277 -20.09 1.27 6.51
C VAL A 277 -21.60 1.46 6.59
N ASP A 278 -22.18 2.25 5.69
CA ASP A 278 -23.62 2.54 5.68
C ASP A 278 -24.44 1.26 5.40
N HIS A 279 -23.95 0.38 4.53
CA HIS A 279 -24.55 -0.92 4.25
C HIS A 279 -24.46 -1.87 5.45
N VAL A 280 -23.29 -1.98 6.11
CA VAL A 280 -23.13 -2.79 7.35
C VAL A 280 -24.06 -2.29 8.45
N ASN A 281 -24.15 -0.97 8.66
CA ASN A 281 -25.04 -0.37 9.63
C ASN A 281 -26.51 -0.73 9.34
N THR A 282 -26.92 -0.70 8.07
CA THR A 282 -28.27 -1.07 7.64
C THR A 282 -28.58 -2.55 7.93
N VAL A 283 -27.74 -3.46 7.44
CA VAL A 283 -27.95 -4.92 7.60
C VAL A 283 -27.82 -5.35 9.07
N ALA A 284 -26.91 -4.75 9.84
CA ALA A 284 -26.81 -5.02 11.28
C ALA A 284 -28.06 -4.55 12.04
N ALA A 285 -28.62 -3.38 11.68
CA ALA A 285 -29.84 -2.87 12.29
C ALA A 285 -31.08 -3.74 11.98
N GLU A 286 -31.20 -4.30 10.76
CA GLU A 286 -32.21 -5.31 10.43
C GLU A 286 -32.14 -6.53 11.37
N MET A 287 -30.94 -6.89 11.81
CA MET A 287 -30.67 -8.00 12.75
C MET A 287 -30.74 -7.59 14.23
N GLY A 288 -31.10 -6.33 14.55
CA GLY A 288 -31.13 -5.81 15.91
C GLY A 288 -29.76 -5.65 16.57
N ARG A 289 -28.69 -5.44 15.77
CA ARG A 289 -27.29 -5.39 16.20
C ARG A 289 -26.57 -4.14 15.69
N SER A 290 -25.37 -3.91 16.21
CA SER A 290 -24.39 -2.98 15.64
C SER A 290 -23.11 -3.75 15.37
N ILE A 291 -22.57 -3.67 14.15
CA ILE A 291 -21.29 -4.27 13.78
C ILE A 291 -20.35 -3.15 13.34
N PRO A 292 -19.40 -2.72 14.18
CA PRO A 292 -18.40 -1.72 13.79
C PRO A 292 -17.53 -2.19 12.64
N VAL A 293 -17.30 -1.28 11.71
CA VAL A 293 -16.36 -1.44 10.60
C VAL A 293 -15.07 -0.70 10.91
N VAL A 294 -13.94 -1.37 10.69
CA VAL A 294 -12.59 -0.83 10.94
C VAL A 294 -11.87 -0.58 9.63
N CYS A 295 -11.42 0.65 9.41
CA CYS A 295 -10.62 1.00 8.23
C CYS A 295 -9.18 0.49 8.39
N ASN A 296 -8.69 -0.24 7.38
CA ASN A 296 -7.28 -0.61 7.26
C ASN A 296 -6.75 -0.25 5.86
N GLY A 297 -5.45 0.07 5.78
CA GLY A 297 -4.81 0.61 4.59
C GLY A 297 -4.60 2.11 4.74
N ASP A 298 -3.33 2.53 4.68
CA ASP A 298 -2.83 3.92 4.67
C ASP A 298 -3.20 4.78 5.88
N VAL A 299 -3.75 4.17 6.92
CA VAL A 299 -3.58 4.63 8.30
C VAL A 299 -2.12 4.42 8.70
N TRP A 300 -1.40 5.52 8.95
CA TRP A 300 0.03 5.48 9.30
C TRP A 300 0.29 5.74 10.79
N ASP A 301 -0.57 6.53 11.44
CA ASP A 301 -0.41 6.94 12.84
C ASP A 301 -1.74 7.47 13.41
N ALA A 302 -1.75 7.78 14.71
CA ALA A 302 -2.89 8.38 15.40
C ALA A 302 -3.22 9.80 14.90
N ALA A 303 -2.25 10.52 14.34
CA ALA A 303 -2.47 11.86 13.78
C ALA A 303 -3.26 11.81 12.45
N THR A 304 -3.06 10.79 11.63
CA THR A 304 -3.79 10.56 10.38
C THR A 304 -5.16 9.90 10.58
N ALA A 305 -5.38 9.23 11.71
CA ALA A 305 -6.63 8.51 11.99
C ALA A 305 -7.92 9.36 11.94
N PRO A 306 -8.01 10.59 12.53
CA PRO A 306 -9.24 11.39 12.51
C PRO A 306 -9.74 11.70 11.10
N ARG A 307 -8.83 12.10 10.19
CA ARG A 307 -9.18 12.40 8.79
C ARG A 307 -9.66 11.17 8.03
N ILE A 308 -9.12 10.00 8.34
CA ILE A 308 -9.59 8.73 7.74
C ILE A 308 -10.97 8.35 8.28
N LYS A 309 -11.23 8.56 9.58
CA LYS A 309 -12.58 8.38 10.19
C LYS A 309 -13.59 9.32 9.53
N GLU A 310 -13.25 10.60 9.38
CA GLU A 310 -14.08 11.61 8.71
C GLU A 310 -14.38 11.25 7.25
N LEU A 311 -13.38 10.83 6.46
CA LEU A 311 -13.56 10.45 5.06
C LEU A 311 -14.42 9.18 4.92
N THR A 312 -14.13 8.15 5.70
CA THR A 312 -14.67 6.80 5.48
C THR A 312 -15.92 6.45 6.31
N GLY A 313 -16.23 7.23 7.35
CA GLY A 313 -17.38 6.98 8.22
C GLY A 313 -17.15 5.93 9.31
N VAL A 314 -15.99 5.28 9.33
CA VAL A 314 -15.62 4.39 10.43
C VAL A 314 -15.38 5.18 11.71
N THR A 315 -15.67 4.58 12.85
CA THR A 315 -15.25 5.11 14.15
C THR A 315 -13.84 4.63 14.54
N SER A 316 -13.30 3.61 13.88
CA SER A 316 -12.03 2.95 14.24
C SER A 316 -11.11 2.66 13.07
N THR A 317 -9.80 2.71 13.33
CA THR A 317 -8.75 2.57 12.32
C THR A 317 -7.68 1.58 12.76
N MET A 318 -7.16 0.77 11.85
CA MET A 318 -6.15 -0.25 12.12
C MET A 318 -4.85 0.02 11.34
N ILE A 319 -3.73 0.15 12.06
CA ILE A 319 -2.40 0.49 11.52
C ILE A 319 -1.55 -0.77 11.33
N ALA A 320 -0.96 -0.91 10.15
CA ALA A 320 0.02 -1.96 9.84
C ALA A 320 1.43 -1.37 9.67
N ARG A 321 1.74 -0.85 8.47
CA ARG A 321 3.07 -0.33 8.10
C ARG A 321 3.57 0.80 8.98
N GLY A 322 2.67 1.60 9.57
CA GLY A 322 3.02 2.60 10.58
C GLY A 322 3.69 1.99 11.81
N ALA A 323 3.09 0.93 12.36
CA ALA A 323 3.60 0.21 13.52
C ALA A 323 4.83 -0.66 13.19
N GLU A 324 4.90 -1.22 11.97
CA GLU A 324 6.10 -1.89 11.45
C GLU A 324 7.30 -0.92 11.35
N ALA A 325 7.06 0.32 10.89
CA ALA A 325 8.07 1.37 10.82
C ALA A 325 8.41 1.97 12.19
N ASN A 326 7.42 2.14 13.07
CA ASN A 326 7.55 2.66 14.43
C ASN A 326 6.33 2.28 15.30
N PRO A 327 6.46 1.34 16.25
CA PRO A 327 5.39 0.97 17.20
C PRO A 327 4.81 2.12 18.03
N SER A 328 5.45 3.29 18.11
CA SER A 328 4.88 4.47 18.77
C SER A 328 3.90 5.30 17.92
N CYS A 329 3.55 4.82 16.72
CA CYS A 329 2.58 5.48 15.84
C CYS A 329 1.17 5.65 16.44
N PHE A 330 0.83 4.95 17.52
CA PHE A 330 -0.45 5.07 18.22
C PHE A 330 -0.54 6.29 19.14
N ARG A 331 0.56 7.03 19.36
CA ARG A 331 0.58 8.22 20.23
C ARG A 331 -0.08 9.43 19.57
N PRO A 332 -1.01 10.13 20.24
CA PRO A 332 -1.54 11.41 19.77
C PRO A 332 -0.46 12.47 19.59
N GLU A 333 0.58 12.48 20.43
CA GLU A 333 1.72 13.41 20.34
C GLU A 333 2.78 13.00 19.31
N GLY A 334 2.48 12.02 18.45
CA GLY A 334 3.33 11.59 17.34
C GLY A 334 4.44 10.59 17.70
N ASN A 335 5.24 10.26 16.69
CA ASN A 335 6.26 9.21 16.75
C ASN A 335 7.47 9.56 17.66
N LEU A 336 7.88 8.62 18.51
CA LEU A 336 9.10 8.70 19.32
C LEU A 336 10.35 8.30 18.51
N SER A 337 11.53 8.69 19.02
CA SER A 337 12.81 8.42 18.37
C SER A 337 13.13 6.94 18.32
N ILE A 338 13.26 6.40 17.11
CA ILE A 338 13.56 4.99 16.87
C ILE A 338 14.87 4.53 17.53
N PRO A 339 16.04 5.14 17.25
CA PRO A 339 17.31 4.67 17.80
C PRO A 339 17.49 4.93 19.29
N HIS A 340 16.81 5.93 19.86
CA HIS A 340 17.02 6.35 21.26
C HIS A 340 15.95 5.83 22.23
N VAL A 341 14.77 5.43 21.75
CA VAL A 341 13.67 4.95 22.61
C VAL A 341 13.17 3.58 22.14
N ILE A 342 12.72 3.49 20.89
CA ILE A 342 11.98 2.31 20.40
C ILE A 342 12.89 1.09 20.28
N ALA A 343 13.99 1.18 19.55
CA ALA A 343 14.86 0.03 19.30
C ALA A 343 15.56 -0.49 20.59
N PRO A 344 16.09 0.36 21.50
CA PRO A 344 16.56 -0.11 22.80
C PRO A 344 15.47 -0.84 23.60
N LYS A 345 14.24 -0.31 23.63
CA LYS A 345 13.13 -0.94 24.37
C LYS A 345 12.66 -2.25 23.72
N TRP A 346 12.63 -2.32 22.39
CA TRP A 346 12.36 -3.55 21.63
C TRP A 346 13.40 -4.63 21.98
N VAL A 347 14.68 -4.28 22.05
CA VAL A 347 15.75 -5.22 22.47
C VAL A 347 15.60 -5.65 23.93
N ARG A 348 15.24 -4.74 24.86
CA ARG A 348 14.92 -5.11 26.26
C ARG A 348 13.79 -6.13 26.33
N TYR A 349 12.69 -5.92 25.59
CA TYR A 349 11.57 -6.86 25.50
C TYR A 349 11.99 -8.18 24.84
N SER A 350 12.85 -8.14 23.82
CA SER A 350 13.38 -9.36 23.20
C SER A 350 14.10 -10.25 24.20
N ILE A 351 14.92 -9.67 25.08
CA ILE A 351 15.69 -10.42 26.07
C ILE A 351 14.77 -10.95 27.16
N ALA A 352 14.02 -10.07 27.82
CA ALA A 352 13.17 -10.42 28.96
C ALA A 352 12.04 -11.40 28.62
N LEU A 353 11.50 -11.34 27.40
CA LEU A 353 10.39 -12.18 26.93
C LEU A 353 10.87 -13.36 26.07
N ASN A 354 12.18 -13.61 26.01
CA ASN A 354 12.82 -14.68 25.23
C ASN A 354 12.38 -14.70 23.74
N ASN A 355 12.28 -13.52 23.10
CA ASN A 355 11.86 -13.45 21.70
C ASN A 355 12.98 -14.01 20.77
N PRO A 356 12.64 -14.89 19.80
CA PRO A 356 13.61 -15.53 18.92
C PRO A 356 14.49 -14.53 18.14
N VAL A 357 15.82 -14.69 18.21
CA VAL A 357 16.79 -13.71 17.66
C VAL A 357 16.57 -13.42 16.17
N GLY A 358 16.26 -14.43 15.37
CA GLY A 358 15.94 -14.23 13.94
C GLY A 358 14.72 -13.33 13.72
N ASN A 359 13.69 -13.44 14.55
CA ASN A 359 12.52 -12.56 14.55
C ASN A 359 12.89 -11.16 15.04
N THR A 360 13.69 -11.06 16.11
CA THR A 360 14.21 -9.80 16.66
C THR A 360 14.96 -8.98 15.61
N LYS A 361 15.93 -9.60 14.91
CA LYS A 361 16.66 -8.97 13.80
C LYS A 361 15.72 -8.51 12.68
N TYR A 362 14.75 -9.35 12.31
CA TYR A 362 13.78 -9.02 11.27
C TYR A 362 12.95 -7.77 11.65
N CYS A 363 12.36 -7.73 12.84
CA CYS A 363 11.56 -6.59 13.29
C CYS A 363 12.40 -5.31 13.40
N LEU A 364 13.58 -5.38 14.03
CA LEU A 364 14.51 -4.23 14.11
C LEU A 364 14.93 -3.72 12.72
N SER A 365 15.06 -4.61 11.73
CA SER A 365 15.40 -4.21 10.35
C SER A 365 14.29 -3.49 9.59
N GLN A 366 13.01 -3.64 9.99
CA GLN A 366 11.88 -2.92 9.37
C GLN A 366 11.68 -1.51 9.97
N LEU A 367 12.23 -1.22 11.15
CA LEU A 367 12.12 0.10 11.78
C LEU A 367 12.69 1.20 10.88
N ALA A 368 11.93 2.28 10.70
CA ALA A 368 12.22 3.34 9.74
C ALA A 368 13.29 4.34 10.25
N PHE A 369 14.54 3.88 10.39
CA PHE A 369 15.70 4.72 10.72
C PHE A 369 15.90 5.86 9.70
N LYS A 370 15.31 7.03 9.96
CA LYS A 370 15.45 8.26 9.16
C LYS A 370 16.72 9.05 9.55
N PRO A 371 17.51 9.56 8.57
CA PRO A 371 18.62 10.48 8.84
C PRO A 371 18.11 11.86 9.29
N ALA A 372 18.99 12.65 9.90
CA ALA A 372 18.74 14.06 10.15
C ALA A 372 18.42 14.83 8.84
N GLU A 373 17.31 15.56 8.83
CA GLU A 373 17.09 16.65 7.87
C GLU A 373 17.86 17.90 8.35
N SER A 374 18.34 18.68 7.38
CA SER A 374 19.37 19.72 7.57
C SER A 374 18.84 21.00 8.21
N GLY A 375 18.33 20.89 9.44
CA GLY A 375 17.83 22.01 10.24
C GLY A 375 17.89 21.85 11.76
N ASN A 376 18.05 20.63 12.30
CA ASN A 376 18.09 20.43 13.76
C ASN A 376 19.03 19.29 14.19
N ALA A 377 20.31 19.62 14.39
CA ALA A 377 21.39 18.64 14.51
C ALA A 377 21.47 17.88 15.85
N SER A 378 20.77 18.32 16.92
CA SER A 378 20.99 17.79 18.28
C SER A 378 20.19 16.52 18.63
N LYS A 379 19.26 16.07 17.78
CA LYS A 379 18.35 14.93 18.08
C LYS A 379 18.31 13.81 17.03
N HIS A 380 19.07 13.93 15.94
CA HIS A 380 19.00 12.98 14.81
C HIS A 380 20.37 12.42 14.43
N MET A 381 20.43 11.12 14.15
CA MET A 381 21.68 10.44 13.80
C MET A 381 22.13 10.74 12.37
N SER A 382 23.45 10.87 12.18
CA SER A 382 24.06 11.01 10.87
C SER A 382 23.91 9.73 10.03
N LYS A 383 23.98 9.87 8.70
CA LYS A 383 23.97 8.74 7.74
C LYS A 383 25.03 7.67 8.08
N LYS A 384 26.21 8.09 8.56
CA LYS A 384 27.28 7.18 8.99
C LYS A 384 26.86 6.36 10.23
N GLN A 385 26.31 7.00 11.26
CA GLN A 385 25.85 6.30 12.46
C GLN A 385 24.67 5.36 12.17
N LEU A 386 23.74 5.74 11.28
CA LEU A 386 22.64 4.85 10.85
C LEU A 386 23.15 3.65 10.03
N SER A 387 24.18 3.83 9.21
CA SER A 387 24.85 2.73 8.51
C SER A 387 25.52 1.75 9.49
N VAL A 388 26.17 2.27 10.54
CA VAL A 388 26.75 1.45 11.62
C VAL A 388 25.67 0.67 12.37
N LEU A 389 24.53 1.29 12.74
CA LEU A 389 23.41 0.58 13.37
C LEU A 389 22.87 -0.55 12.48
N ARG A 390 22.57 -0.28 11.21
CA ARG A 390 22.04 -1.28 10.28
C ARG A 390 23.02 -2.44 10.07
N THR A 391 24.31 -2.14 9.93
CA THR A 391 25.39 -3.13 9.88
C THR A 391 25.45 -3.96 11.16
N GLY A 392 25.35 -3.32 12.34
CA GLY A 392 25.30 -3.99 13.64
C GLY A 392 24.16 -5.00 13.73
N ILE A 393 22.92 -4.54 13.50
CA ILE A 393 21.72 -5.41 13.49
C ILE A 393 21.90 -6.61 12.55
N ALA A 394 22.46 -6.40 11.35
CA ALA A 394 22.66 -7.47 10.38
C ALA A 394 23.68 -8.52 10.86
N HIS A 395 24.78 -8.10 11.50
CA HIS A 395 25.87 -8.98 11.92
C HIS A 395 25.61 -9.69 13.26
N SER A 396 24.81 -9.13 14.17
CA SER A 396 24.49 -9.78 15.45
C SER A 396 23.87 -11.16 15.25
N LYS A 397 24.35 -12.16 15.97
CA LYS A 397 23.84 -13.54 16.04
C LYS A 397 23.12 -13.83 17.34
N THR A 398 23.44 -13.11 18.43
CA THR A 398 22.80 -13.28 19.75
C THR A 398 22.03 -12.04 20.20
N GLN A 399 21.25 -12.15 21.28
CA GLN A 399 20.55 -11.01 21.88
C GLN A 399 21.52 -10.03 22.55
N GLU A 400 22.61 -10.53 23.15
CA GLU A 400 23.67 -9.73 23.79
C GLU A 400 24.41 -8.86 22.77
N GLU A 401 24.62 -9.36 21.55
CA GLU A 401 25.21 -8.58 20.47
C GLU A 401 24.28 -7.46 20.00
N LEU A 402 22.97 -7.72 19.91
CA LEU A 402 21.98 -6.67 19.62
C LEU A 402 21.88 -5.66 20.77
N ALA A 403 21.96 -6.10 22.02
CA ALA A 403 22.02 -5.23 23.19
C ALA A 403 23.21 -4.25 23.10
N LYS A 404 24.40 -4.73 22.75
CA LYS A 404 25.59 -3.88 22.51
C LYS A 404 25.37 -2.84 21.41
N VAL A 405 24.67 -3.18 20.31
CA VAL A 405 24.37 -2.24 19.20
C VAL A 405 23.52 -1.05 19.67
N PHE A 406 22.63 -1.25 20.66
CA PHE A 406 21.71 -0.23 21.16
C PHE A 406 22.04 0.30 22.57
N GLY A 407 23.20 -0.06 23.13
CA GLY A 407 23.62 0.38 24.47
C GLY A 407 22.75 -0.19 25.61
N VAL A 408 22.14 -1.35 25.40
CA VAL A 408 21.35 -2.06 26.42
C VAL A 408 22.28 -3.00 27.19
N ASP A 409 22.21 -2.98 28.52
CA ASP A 409 22.86 -3.99 29.37
C ASP A 409 21.98 -5.24 29.41
N ALA A 410 22.45 -6.32 28.78
CA ALA A 410 21.71 -7.58 28.67
C ALA A 410 21.65 -8.35 30.00
N GLU A 411 22.69 -8.28 30.84
CA GLU A 411 22.72 -9.00 32.12
C GLU A 411 21.84 -8.29 33.16
N LEU A 412 21.85 -6.95 33.14
CA LEU A 412 20.86 -6.18 33.89
C LEU A 412 19.44 -6.59 33.48
N VAL A 413 19.10 -6.59 32.18
CA VAL A 413 17.75 -6.96 31.72
C VAL A 413 17.33 -8.38 32.13
N LYS A 414 18.26 -9.36 32.12
CA LYS A 414 18.00 -10.73 32.59
C LYS A 414 17.79 -10.82 34.11
N SER A 415 18.37 -9.90 34.89
CA SER A 415 18.22 -9.86 36.34
C SER A 415 16.94 -9.15 36.82
N GLN A 416 16.28 -8.39 35.95
CA GLN A 416 15.10 -7.58 36.29
C GLN A 416 13.80 -8.40 36.33
N ASP A 417 12.91 -8.03 37.25
CA ASP A 417 11.58 -8.63 37.35
C ASP A 417 10.73 -8.18 36.14
N VAL A 418 10.25 -9.14 35.33
CA VAL A 418 9.53 -8.85 34.08
C VAL A 418 8.28 -8.02 34.33
N GLU A 419 7.51 -8.35 35.37
CA GLU A 419 6.29 -7.64 35.72
C GLU A 419 6.57 -6.28 36.35
N LYS A 420 7.51 -6.18 37.29
CA LYS A 420 7.74 -4.95 38.08
C LYS A 420 8.60 -3.92 37.36
N GLU A 421 9.51 -4.34 36.49
CA GLU A 421 10.53 -3.48 35.90
C GLU A 421 10.49 -3.43 34.37
N ILE A 422 10.33 -4.57 33.68
CA ILE A 422 10.32 -4.59 32.21
C ILE A 422 8.98 -4.08 31.66
N LEU A 423 7.87 -4.57 32.20
CA LEU A 423 6.52 -4.21 31.79
C LEU A 423 5.93 -3.03 32.57
N LYS A 424 6.75 -2.35 33.38
CA LYS A 424 6.34 -1.24 34.24
C LYS A 424 5.62 -0.13 33.45
N ASP A 425 6.28 0.40 32.43
CA ASP A 425 5.77 1.51 31.62
C ASP A 425 4.46 1.13 30.91
N LEU A 426 4.35 -0.11 30.42
CA LEU A 426 3.13 -0.66 29.82
C LEU A 426 1.99 -0.73 30.84
N ARG A 427 2.24 -1.24 32.05
CA ARG A 427 1.23 -1.26 33.12
C ARG A 427 0.79 0.15 33.50
N GLU A 428 1.73 1.08 33.69
CA GLU A 428 1.41 2.47 34.01
C GLU A 428 0.59 3.15 32.89
N ALA A 429 0.90 2.88 31.62
CA ALA A 429 0.13 3.35 30.46
C ALA A 429 -1.26 2.70 30.31
N LEU A 430 -1.43 1.44 30.74
CA LEU A 430 -2.73 0.76 30.81
C LEU A 430 -3.58 1.33 31.96
N ASP A 431 -3.02 1.41 33.17
CA ASP A 431 -3.67 1.95 34.37
C ASP A 431 -4.10 3.41 34.18
N ALA A 432 -3.27 4.22 33.52
CA ALA A 432 -3.60 5.61 33.18
C ALA A 432 -4.81 5.69 32.23
N ARG A 433 -4.86 4.86 31.19
CA ARG A 433 -6.01 4.82 30.26
C ARG A 433 -7.30 4.35 30.93
N ILE A 434 -7.23 3.35 31.80
CA ILE A 434 -8.38 2.87 32.59
C ILE A 434 -8.93 4.01 33.47
N LYS A 435 -8.04 4.75 34.17
CA LYS A 435 -8.43 5.91 34.99
C LYS A 435 -9.04 7.03 34.15
N GLN A 436 -8.44 7.39 33.02
CA GLN A 436 -8.97 8.41 32.11
C GLN A 436 -10.40 8.05 31.65
N ARG A 437 -10.61 6.81 31.17
CA ARG A 437 -11.91 6.30 30.72
C ARG A 437 -12.97 6.28 31.81
N ALA A 438 -12.59 6.02 33.06
CA ALA A 438 -13.49 6.08 34.21
C ALA A 438 -13.94 7.51 34.57
N THR A 439 -13.14 8.54 34.23
CA THR A 439 -13.46 9.95 34.53
C THR A 439 -14.26 10.64 33.43
N SER A 440 -14.06 10.26 32.16
CA SER A 440 -14.90 10.73 31.05
C SER A 440 -16.30 10.11 31.14
N HIS A 441 -17.36 10.93 31.19
CA HIS A 441 -18.76 10.47 31.18
C HIS A 441 -19.23 9.88 29.83
N SER A 442 -18.31 9.46 28.96
CA SER A 442 -18.58 8.57 27.83
C SER A 442 -18.62 7.13 28.34
N SER A 443 -19.73 6.42 28.10
CA SER A 443 -19.90 5.00 28.45
C SER A 443 -18.74 4.11 27.97
N GLY A 444 -17.95 3.53 28.90
CA GLY A 444 -16.72 2.80 28.55
C GLY A 444 -16.07 1.95 29.65
N PHE A 445 -16.88 1.44 30.57
CA PHE A 445 -16.62 0.45 31.64
C PHE A 445 -15.37 -0.47 31.52
N ASP A 446 -14.28 -0.16 32.25
CA ASP A 446 -13.14 -1.08 32.49
C ASP A 446 -13.01 -1.54 33.97
N GLY A 447 -13.80 -0.97 34.90
CA GLY A 447 -13.68 -1.22 36.35
C GLY A 447 -13.90 -2.66 36.82
N GLN A 448 -14.44 -3.55 35.99
CA GLN A 448 -14.59 -4.98 36.30
C GLN A 448 -13.52 -5.88 35.64
N ARG A 449 -12.59 -5.35 34.82
CA ARG A 449 -11.66 -6.19 34.04
C ARG A 449 -10.40 -6.65 34.79
N LEU A 450 -10.08 -6.07 35.95
CA LEU A 450 -8.87 -6.40 36.74
C LEU A 450 -9.17 -7.02 38.12
N GLY A 451 -10.43 -7.09 38.54
CA GLY A 451 -10.84 -7.54 39.88
C GLY A 451 -10.62 -9.04 40.18
N ALA A 452 -10.13 -9.84 39.22
CA ALA A 452 -9.99 -11.28 39.36
C ALA A 452 -8.55 -11.79 39.51
N VAL A 453 -7.52 -10.91 39.49
CA VAL A 453 -6.10 -11.33 39.55
C VAL A 453 -5.30 -10.64 40.67
N ILE A 454 -5.74 -9.48 41.18
CA ILE A 454 -5.05 -8.77 42.27
C ILE A 454 -6.09 -8.36 43.33
N GLY A 455 -6.29 -9.20 44.34
CA GLY A 455 -7.37 -9.02 45.30
C GLY A 455 -7.33 -9.93 46.54
N ASN A 456 -6.14 -10.19 47.10
CA ASN A 456 -6.01 -10.91 48.37
C ASN A 456 -5.17 -10.14 49.40
N SER A 457 -5.56 -8.88 49.64
CA SER A 457 -5.20 -8.10 50.84
C SER A 457 -6.09 -6.86 50.99
N SER A 458 -6.57 -6.65 52.22
CA SER A 458 -7.16 -5.44 52.84
C SER A 458 -6.97 -4.08 52.11
N GLY A 459 -7.90 -3.12 52.15
CA GLY A 459 -9.15 -3.00 52.91
C GLY A 459 -9.54 -1.52 53.12
N ALA A 460 -10.85 -1.23 53.04
CA ALA A 460 -11.58 0.03 53.33
C ALA A 460 -10.84 1.37 53.62
N SER A 461 -11.22 2.43 52.89
CA SER A 461 -11.78 3.66 53.52
C SER A 461 -12.46 4.60 52.50
N ASP A 462 -13.28 5.49 53.03
CA ASP A 462 -14.45 6.16 52.44
C ASP A 462 -14.22 7.65 52.04
N GLN A 463 -15.22 8.27 51.38
CA GLN A 463 -15.48 9.74 51.30
C GLN A 463 -14.50 10.65 50.50
N SER A 464 -14.89 11.81 49.94
CA SER A 464 -16.21 12.48 49.79
C SER A 464 -16.20 13.46 48.58
N ALA A 465 -17.37 13.99 48.20
CA ALA A 465 -17.55 14.90 47.06
C ALA A 465 -17.39 16.39 47.41
N GLY A 466 -17.04 17.21 46.42
CA GLY A 466 -17.04 18.67 46.53
C GLY A 466 -16.81 19.34 45.18
N GLY A 467 -17.89 19.78 44.52
CA GLY A 467 -17.82 20.53 43.26
C GLY A 467 -17.92 22.04 43.48
N SER A 468 -17.28 22.82 42.61
CA SER A 468 -17.61 24.23 42.40
C SER A 468 -17.34 24.62 40.95
N SER A 469 -18.21 25.47 40.42
CA SER A 469 -18.24 25.89 39.01
C SER A 469 -17.88 27.35 38.86
N SER A 470 -17.04 27.69 37.87
CA SER A 470 -16.91 29.05 37.35
C SER A 470 -16.73 28.97 35.83
N GLY A 471 -17.60 29.66 35.08
CA GLY A 471 -17.56 29.68 33.61
C GLY A 471 -17.41 31.10 33.07
N GLN A 472 -16.90 31.21 31.83
CA GLN A 472 -16.94 32.38 30.94
C GLN A 472 -16.30 31.98 29.58
N PRO A 473 -16.48 32.74 28.48
CA PRO A 473 -17.78 32.95 27.82
C PRO A 473 -17.72 32.59 26.31
N THR A 474 -18.90 32.50 25.69
CA THR A 474 -19.07 32.36 24.22
C THR A 474 -18.75 33.65 23.48
N ASN A 475 -18.23 33.56 22.25
CA ASN A 475 -18.24 34.68 21.31
C ASN A 475 -18.37 34.17 19.85
N ASP A 476 -19.54 34.37 19.25
CA ASP A 476 -19.83 34.04 17.85
C ASP A 476 -19.45 35.20 16.91
N GLY A 477 -19.08 34.89 15.66
CA GLY A 477 -18.69 35.87 14.64
C GLY A 477 -19.14 35.49 13.23
N HIS A 478 -20.26 36.07 12.80
CA HIS A 478 -21.02 35.76 11.57
C HIS A 478 -20.26 35.65 10.24
N ALA A 479 -20.82 34.85 9.34
CA ALA A 479 -20.52 34.80 7.90
C ALA A 479 -21.45 35.69 7.06
N SER A 480 -20.95 36.25 5.94
CA SER A 480 -21.78 36.82 4.86
C SER A 480 -20.96 37.16 3.60
N GLY A 481 -21.47 36.82 2.40
CA GLY A 481 -21.20 37.57 1.15
C GLY A 481 -20.78 36.75 -0.10
N PRO A 482 -21.41 36.95 -1.28
CA PRO A 482 -21.30 36.01 -2.41
C PRO A 482 -20.41 36.45 -3.60
N ASN A 483 -20.05 35.46 -4.44
CA ASN A 483 -19.61 35.55 -5.85
C ASN A 483 -18.66 36.69 -6.28
N GLN A 484 -17.36 36.40 -6.38
CA GLN A 484 -16.43 37.15 -7.23
C GLN A 484 -15.57 36.23 -8.10
N LYS A 485 -15.57 36.46 -9.42
CA LYS A 485 -14.49 36.01 -10.31
C LYS A 485 -13.28 36.91 -10.06
N LYS A 486 -12.16 36.35 -9.57
CA LYS A 486 -10.87 37.05 -9.57
C LYS A 486 -10.14 36.72 -10.86
N ALA A 487 -9.80 37.73 -11.65
CA ALA A 487 -8.83 37.59 -12.72
C ALA A 487 -7.43 37.58 -12.10
N THR A 488 -6.63 36.55 -12.39
CA THR A 488 -5.20 36.53 -12.08
C THR A 488 -4.47 37.48 -13.03
N SER A 489 -3.47 38.19 -12.51
CA SER A 489 -2.64 39.11 -13.29
C SER A 489 -1.87 38.40 -14.41
N ASN A 490 -1.62 39.10 -15.53
CA ASN A 490 -0.84 38.61 -16.66
C ASN A 490 0.50 37.99 -16.19
N SER A 491 0.61 36.67 -16.21
CA SER A 491 1.83 35.93 -15.87
C SER A 491 2.02 34.78 -16.87
N PRO A 492 3.23 34.59 -17.44
CA PRO A 492 3.57 33.42 -18.24
C PRO A 492 3.67 32.11 -17.42
N GLN A 493 3.59 32.22 -16.09
CA GLN A 493 3.42 31.10 -15.16
C GLN A 493 1.98 31.15 -14.63
N PRO A 494 1.03 30.37 -15.19
CA PRO A 494 -0.30 30.27 -14.61
C PRO A 494 -0.26 29.47 -13.31
N GLU A 495 -1.03 29.88 -12.31
CA GLU A 495 -1.08 29.29 -10.96
C GLU A 495 -1.12 27.75 -10.96
N TRP A 496 -1.95 27.14 -11.81
CA TRP A 496 -2.04 25.68 -11.91
C TRP A 496 -0.73 24.99 -12.31
N LYS A 497 0.12 25.65 -13.11
CA LYS A 497 1.43 25.14 -13.56
C LYS A 497 2.42 25.16 -12.41
N GLU A 498 2.45 26.23 -11.63
CA GLU A 498 3.30 26.36 -10.44
C GLU A 498 2.93 25.30 -9.39
N ILE A 499 1.63 25.13 -9.10
CA ILE A 499 1.13 24.08 -8.20
C ILE A 499 1.56 22.68 -8.68
N LEU A 500 1.39 22.39 -9.97
CA LEU A 500 1.77 21.10 -10.57
C LEU A 500 3.28 20.86 -10.52
N ALA A 501 4.09 21.87 -10.86
CA ALA A 501 5.55 21.77 -10.88
C ALA A 501 6.15 21.67 -9.46
N ASN A 502 5.65 22.44 -8.49
CA ASN A 502 6.04 22.33 -7.07
C ASN A 502 5.73 20.91 -6.55
N SER A 503 4.51 20.42 -6.81
CA SER A 503 4.10 19.06 -6.45
C SER A 503 5.07 18.02 -6.98
N ILE A 504 5.47 18.13 -8.26
CA ILE A 504 6.47 17.25 -8.87
C ILE A 504 7.83 17.43 -8.20
N GLY A 505 8.34 18.67 -8.06
CA GLY A 505 9.68 18.97 -7.55
C GLY A 505 9.93 18.45 -6.14
N GLU A 506 8.96 18.65 -5.24
CA GLU A 506 9.02 18.20 -3.86
C GLU A 506 8.93 16.67 -3.73
N ASN A 507 8.05 16.04 -4.52
CA ASN A 507 7.67 14.63 -4.28
C ASN A 507 8.35 13.61 -5.21
N ILE A 508 8.90 14.00 -6.37
CA ILE A 508 9.57 13.11 -7.35
C ILE A 508 10.70 12.24 -6.78
N LYS A 509 11.29 12.60 -5.63
CA LYS A 509 12.28 11.76 -4.94
C LYS A 509 11.64 10.53 -4.29
N ASN A 510 10.43 10.68 -3.74
CA ASN A 510 9.70 9.67 -2.97
C ASN A 510 8.63 8.97 -3.82
N GLU A 511 7.97 9.70 -4.72
CA GLU A 511 6.90 9.23 -5.59
C GLU A 511 7.39 9.27 -7.07
N LYS A 512 7.97 8.18 -7.57
CA LYS A 512 8.38 8.11 -8.99
C LYS A 512 7.19 8.03 -9.96
N SER A 513 6.02 7.62 -9.48
CA SER A 513 4.75 7.61 -10.23
C SER A 513 4.23 9.01 -10.58
N ILE A 514 4.67 10.06 -9.87
CA ILE A 514 4.20 11.44 -10.09
C ILE A 514 4.44 11.95 -11.52
N LEU A 515 5.40 11.35 -12.25
CA LEU A 515 5.67 11.68 -13.64
C LEU A 515 4.73 11.00 -14.65
N TYR A 516 3.81 10.15 -14.21
CA TYR A 516 2.95 9.35 -15.09
C TYR A 516 1.53 9.89 -15.04
N TYR A 517 0.98 10.25 -16.20
CA TYR A 517 -0.42 10.67 -16.33
C TYR A 517 -1.14 9.83 -17.38
N ALA A 518 -2.45 9.66 -17.19
CA ALA A 518 -3.30 9.01 -18.18
C ALA A 518 -3.57 10.00 -19.33
N PHE A 519 -3.30 9.59 -20.56
CA PHE A 519 -3.36 10.41 -21.76
C PHE A 519 -4.36 9.81 -22.75
N SER A 520 -5.47 10.51 -22.97
CA SER A 520 -6.52 10.11 -23.90
C SER A 520 -6.26 10.61 -25.32
N THR A 521 -6.70 9.84 -26.31
CA THR A 521 -6.77 10.20 -27.73
C THR A 521 -7.99 9.52 -28.33
N VAL A 522 -8.42 9.97 -29.50
CA VAL A 522 -9.56 9.38 -30.20
C VAL A 522 -9.08 8.81 -31.54
N GLU A 523 -9.37 7.54 -31.77
CA GLU A 523 -9.27 6.92 -33.09
C GLU A 523 -10.51 7.30 -33.90
N GLN A 524 -10.28 7.89 -35.07
CA GLN A 524 -11.34 8.32 -35.96
C GLN A 524 -12.05 7.11 -36.60
N PRO A 525 -13.37 7.19 -36.81
CA PRO A 525 -14.11 6.11 -37.46
C PRO A 525 -13.67 5.94 -38.91
N THR A 526 -13.42 4.71 -39.32
CA THR A 526 -13.00 4.35 -40.69
C THR A 526 -14.16 4.19 -41.67
N SER A 527 -15.38 4.14 -41.16
CA SER A 527 -16.63 3.98 -41.91
C SER A 527 -17.75 4.76 -41.24
N VAL A 528 -18.80 5.09 -41.99
CA VAL A 528 -20.05 5.70 -41.45
C VAL A 528 -20.79 4.81 -40.45
N HIS A 529 -20.40 3.53 -40.34
CA HIS A 529 -20.92 2.58 -39.36
C HIS A 529 -20.04 2.44 -38.10
N ASP A 530 -18.83 3.00 -38.10
CA ASP A 530 -17.94 2.99 -36.94
C ASP A 530 -18.23 4.18 -36.02
N ALA A 531 -18.19 3.94 -34.71
CA ALA A 531 -18.07 5.01 -33.73
C ALA A 531 -16.60 5.40 -33.53
N ALA A 532 -16.34 6.67 -33.20
CA ALA A 532 -15.02 7.12 -32.76
C ALA A 532 -14.61 6.37 -31.48
N LYS A 533 -13.40 5.79 -31.45
CA LYS A 533 -12.96 4.92 -30.34
C LYS A 533 -12.00 5.68 -29.42
N PRO A 534 -12.36 5.93 -28.15
CA PRO A 534 -11.44 6.53 -27.20
C PRO A 534 -10.37 5.51 -26.79
N HIS A 535 -9.12 5.95 -26.81
CA HIS A 535 -7.98 5.20 -26.30
C HIS A 535 -7.38 5.95 -25.12
N VAL A 536 -6.93 5.23 -24.09
CA VAL A 536 -6.27 5.81 -22.91
C VAL A 536 -5.03 4.98 -22.59
N ARG A 537 -3.91 5.64 -22.30
CA ARG A 537 -2.70 4.98 -21.76
C ARG A 537 -1.91 5.92 -20.87
N TYR A 538 -1.11 5.37 -19.98
CA TYR A 538 -0.15 6.17 -19.22
C TYR A 538 1.04 6.57 -20.10
N VAL A 539 1.47 7.82 -19.96
CA VAL A 539 2.68 8.36 -20.59
C VAL A 539 3.52 9.08 -19.55
N VAL A 540 4.82 9.24 -19.84
CA VAL A 540 5.75 9.92 -18.94
C VAL A 540 5.82 11.40 -19.28
N HIS A 541 5.50 12.26 -18.32
CA HIS A 541 5.77 13.69 -18.37
C HIS A 541 7.28 13.95 -18.43
N ARG A 542 7.73 14.74 -19.42
CA ARG A 542 9.14 15.06 -19.66
C ARG A 542 9.55 16.48 -19.24
N GLY A 543 8.65 17.18 -18.56
CA GLY A 543 8.80 18.59 -18.24
C GLY A 543 7.83 19.45 -19.02
N PHE A 544 7.83 20.74 -18.69
CA PHE A 544 7.24 21.78 -19.50
C PHE A 544 8.23 22.28 -20.57
N VAL A 545 7.73 22.90 -21.65
CA VAL A 545 8.59 23.42 -22.73
C VAL A 545 9.61 24.42 -22.16
N ASN A 546 10.88 24.24 -22.54
CA ASN A 546 12.04 24.98 -22.04
C ASN A 546 12.27 24.88 -20.51
N GLU A 547 11.75 23.84 -19.84
CA GLU A 547 11.96 23.66 -18.39
C GLU A 547 13.29 22.95 -18.06
N LYS A 548 13.96 23.46 -17.02
CA LYS A 548 15.15 22.90 -16.37
C LYS A 548 14.78 22.44 -14.95
N ARG A 549 15.18 21.21 -14.58
CA ARG A 549 14.85 20.56 -13.29
C ARG A 549 16.11 20.20 -12.51
N ASP A 550 16.79 21.22 -12.02
CA ASP A 550 18.00 21.08 -11.21
C ASP A 550 18.11 22.15 -10.11
N GLY A 551 17.01 22.35 -9.37
CA GLY A 551 17.05 22.51 -7.91
C GLY A 551 17.57 23.80 -7.28
N GLU A 552 18.09 24.77 -8.06
CA GLU A 552 18.66 26.01 -7.50
C GLU A 552 17.75 27.26 -7.65
N ALA A 553 16.62 27.15 -8.35
CA ALA A 553 15.66 28.25 -8.53
C ALA A 553 14.52 28.24 -7.49
N GLU A 554 14.10 29.43 -7.07
CA GLU A 554 12.91 29.64 -6.24
C GLU A 554 11.65 29.13 -6.97
N GLY A 555 10.84 28.29 -6.32
CA GLY A 555 9.73 27.58 -6.97
C GLY A 555 10.14 26.41 -7.90
N GLY A 556 11.41 26.01 -7.94
CA GLY A 556 11.85 24.76 -8.58
C GLY A 556 11.77 24.67 -10.11
N ILE A 557 11.27 25.71 -10.79
CA ILE A 557 11.18 25.83 -12.25
C ILE A 557 12.19 26.88 -12.74
N ALA A 558 13.12 26.48 -13.59
CA ALA A 558 13.98 27.43 -14.33
C ALA A 558 13.86 27.24 -15.84
N ALA A 559 14.14 28.29 -16.59
CA ALA A 559 14.33 28.19 -18.04
C ALA A 559 15.61 27.38 -18.37
N GLN A 560 15.54 26.54 -19.40
CA GLN A 560 16.68 25.76 -19.88
C GLN A 560 17.58 26.58 -20.82
N ASN A 561 16.98 27.33 -21.75
CA ASN A 561 17.60 28.41 -22.51
C ASN A 561 17.16 29.75 -21.86
N PRO A 562 18.08 30.54 -21.27
CA PRO A 562 17.75 31.82 -20.64
C PRO A 562 17.17 32.90 -21.58
N ALA A 563 17.34 32.78 -22.90
CA ALA A 563 16.71 33.69 -23.86
C ALA A 563 15.17 33.59 -23.91
N PHE A 564 14.60 32.53 -23.30
CA PHE A 564 13.18 32.28 -23.26
C PHE A 564 12.73 31.90 -21.83
N GLY A 565 11.48 32.19 -21.48
CA GLY A 565 10.84 31.65 -20.28
C GLY A 565 10.52 30.16 -20.40
N SER A 566 9.85 29.58 -19.40
CA SER A 566 9.23 28.25 -19.51
C SER A 566 7.74 28.40 -19.79
N SER A 567 7.25 27.78 -20.87
CA SER A 567 5.82 27.78 -21.24
C SER A 567 5.02 26.76 -20.41
N PRO A 568 3.70 26.91 -20.21
CA PRO A 568 2.85 25.88 -19.62
C PRO A 568 2.54 24.69 -20.55
N CYS A 569 3.02 24.67 -21.79
CA CYS A 569 2.89 23.51 -22.66
C CYS A 569 3.61 22.28 -22.08
N LEU A 570 2.92 21.15 -22.00
CA LEU A 570 3.44 19.91 -21.40
C LEU A 570 4.14 19.06 -22.47
N MET A 571 5.25 18.41 -22.10
CA MET A 571 5.94 17.47 -22.99
C MET A 571 5.77 16.01 -22.56
N THR A 572 5.60 15.14 -23.54
CA THR A 572 5.81 13.69 -23.45
C THR A 572 6.50 13.18 -24.72
N THR A 573 6.69 11.87 -24.84
CA THR A 573 7.50 11.25 -25.91
C THR A 573 6.80 10.05 -26.49
N THR A 574 6.98 9.81 -27.78
CA THR A 574 6.41 8.66 -28.47
C THR A 574 7.31 8.14 -29.57
N ASP A 575 7.14 6.86 -29.93
CA ASP A 575 7.60 6.38 -31.23
C ASP A 575 6.64 6.89 -32.31
N VAL A 576 7.19 7.54 -33.33
CA VAL A 576 6.46 8.21 -34.41
C VAL A 576 5.60 7.24 -35.23
N ARG A 577 5.97 5.96 -35.26
CA ARG A 577 5.32 4.89 -36.04
C ARG A 577 4.11 4.28 -35.33
N THR A 578 3.87 4.66 -34.07
CA THR A 578 2.79 4.07 -33.26
C THR A 578 1.40 4.44 -33.79
N PRO A 579 0.39 3.55 -33.67
CA PRO A 579 -1.00 3.90 -33.98
C PRO A 579 -1.51 5.15 -33.25
N LYS A 580 -0.97 5.41 -32.04
CA LYS A 580 -1.22 6.64 -31.27
C LYS A 580 -0.93 7.91 -32.07
N VAL A 581 0.09 7.93 -32.92
CA VAL A 581 0.41 9.13 -33.73
C VAL A 581 -0.66 9.37 -34.80
N ALA A 582 -1.16 8.32 -35.46
CA ALA A 582 -2.31 8.45 -36.37
C ALA A 582 -3.58 8.93 -35.64
N GLN A 583 -3.82 8.47 -34.41
CA GLN A 583 -4.91 8.95 -33.54
C GLN A 583 -4.74 10.42 -33.10
N LEU A 584 -3.52 10.96 -33.12
CA LEU A 584 -3.22 12.35 -32.79
C LEU A 584 -3.37 13.26 -34.01
N THR A 585 -2.75 12.89 -35.13
CA THR A 585 -2.68 13.74 -36.34
C THR A 585 -3.84 13.56 -37.30
N GLY A 586 -4.66 12.50 -37.14
CA GLY A 586 -5.83 12.24 -37.96
C GLY A 586 -7.10 13.00 -37.54
N GLN A 587 -7.06 13.78 -36.46
CA GLN A 587 -8.21 14.54 -35.98
C GLN A 587 -8.33 15.90 -36.68
N SER A 588 -9.55 16.43 -36.78
CA SER A 588 -9.80 17.79 -37.26
C SER A 588 -10.36 18.67 -36.14
N SER A 589 -9.49 19.07 -35.20
CA SER A 589 -9.85 20.11 -34.22
C SER A 589 -9.64 21.51 -34.82
N LEU A 590 -10.69 22.33 -34.77
CA LEU A 590 -10.60 23.75 -35.10
C LEU A 590 -9.70 24.54 -34.13
N ARG A 591 -9.51 24.06 -32.89
CA ARG A 591 -8.61 24.69 -31.92
C ARG A 591 -7.15 24.34 -32.18
N ALA A 592 -6.89 23.13 -32.69
CA ALA A 592 -5.55 22.65 -33.00
C ALA A 592 -5.07 23.02 -34.41
N GLN A 593 -5.94 23.57 -35.25
CA GLN A 593 -5.57 24.14 -36.55
C GLN A 593 -5.02 25.56 -36.35
N GLY A 594 -3.90 25.86 -37.03
CA GLY A 594 -3.36 27.21 -37.13
C GLY A 594 -3.55 27.80 -38.54
N GLU A 595 -3.48 29.11 -38.65
CA GLU A 595 -3.53 29.84 -39.93
C GLU A 595 -2.29 29.56 -40.81
N ASP A 596 -1.19 29.12 -40.18
CA ASP A 596 0.04 28.60 -40.78
C ASP A 596 -0.12 27.21 -41.42
N GLY A 597 -1.30 26.59 -41.32
CA GLY A 597 -1.57 25.23 -41.81
C GLY A 597 -1.16 24.11 -40.85
N SER A 598 -0.66 24.45 -39.66
CA SER A 598 -0.39 23.49 -38.57
C SER A 598 -1.66 22.75 -38.14
N ARG A 599 -1.49 21.52 -37.63
CA ARG A 599 -2.59 20.64 -37.21
C ARG A 599 -2.19 19.75 -36.04
N GLY A 600 -3.06 19.65 -35.06
CA GLY A 600 -3.00 18.69 -33.97
C GLY A 600 -4.34 18.02 -33.67
N GLY A 601 -4.34 17.17 -32.65
CA GLY A 601 -5.55 16.55 -32.11
C GLY A 601 -6.05 17.21 -30.83
N GLU A 602 -7.22 16.80 -30.36
CA GLU A 602 -7.63 16.99 -28.97
C GLU A 602 -7.08 15.84 -28.10
N CYS A 603 -6.75 16.17 -26.85
CA CYS A 603 -6.47 15.20 -25.81
C CYS A 603 -7.02 15.66 -24.46
N GLU A 604 -7.26 14.69 -23.58
CA GLU A 604 -7.49 14.94 -22.18
C GLU A 604 -6.45 14.16 -21.36
N ILE A 605 -5.80 14.86 -20.44
CA ILE A 605 -4.90 14.29 -19.45
C ILE A 605 -5.66 14.18 -18.13
N ALA A 606 -5.64 13.00 -17.53
CA ALA A 606 -5.98 12.82 -16.12
C ALA A 606 -4.69 12.52 -15.35
N TRP A 607 -4.31 13.42 -14.46
CA TRP A 607 -3.08 13.35 -13.68
C TRP A 607 -3.40 13.40 -12.20
N TRP A 608 -3.26 12.25 -11.54
CA TRP A 608 -3.34 12.14 -10.09
C TRP A 608 -1.95 12.27 -9.48
N ILE A 609 -1.84 13.08 -8.42
CA ILE A 609 -0.65 13.20 -7.59
C ILE A 609 -1.01 12.71 -6.19
N GLU A 610 -0.48 11.54 -5.80
CA GLU A 610 -0.87 10.88 -4.56
C GLU A 610 -0.38 11.65 -3.33
N SER A 611 0.87 12.13 -3.38
CA SER A 611 1.53 12.88 -2.30
C SER A 611 0.82 14.17 -1.88
N THR A 612 0.24 14.92 -2.83
CA THR A 612 -0.48 16.17 -2.56
C THR A 612 -2.00 16.04 -2.66
N GLN A 613 -2.51 14.85 -3.01
CA GLN A 613 -3.92 14.56 -3.25
C GLN A 613 -4.60 15.50 -4.26
N MET A 614 -3.82 15.97 -5.23
CA MET A 614 -4.30 16.81 -6.32
C MET A 614 -4.56 15.99 -7.57
N GLN A 615 -5.73 16.21 -8.17
CA GLN A 615 -6.09 15.69 -9.47
C GLN A 615 -6.18 16.85 -10.47
N PHE A 616 -5.33 16.83 -11.48
CA PHE A 616 -5.41 17.72 -12.63
C PHE A 616 -6.12 16.98 -13.77
N ARG A 617 -7.22 17.54 -14.26
CA ARG A 617 -7.81 17.18 -15.55
C ARG A 617 -7.51 18.30 -16.54
N ILE A 618 -6.61 18.04 -17.48
CA ILE A 618 -6.11 19.03 -18.44
C ILE A 618 -6.71 18.70 -19.82
N SER A 619 -7.52 19.59 -20.37
CA SER A 619 -7.96 19.53 -21.77
C SER A 619 -7.02 20.39 -22.61
N GLY A 620 -6.49 19.83 -23.70
CA GLY A 620 -5.47 20.49 -24.51
C GLY A 620 -5.43 19.97 -25.94
N THR A 621 -4.92 20.82 -26.84
CA THR A 621 -4.57 20.40 -28.20
C THR A 621 -3.17 19.79 -28.17
N VAL A 622 -2.92 18.81 -29.04
CA VAL A 622 -1.68 18.02 -29.01
C VAL A 622 -1.03 17.88 -30.38
N HIS A 623 0.27 18.14 -30.40
CA HIS A 623 1.10 18.29 -31.58
C HIS A 623 2.31 17.35 -31.49
N VAL A 624 2.72 16.77 -32.62
CA VAL A 624 3.81 15.79 -32.69
C VAL A 624 4.98 16.37 -33.46
N LEU A 625 6.15 16.41 -32.82
CA LEU A 625 7.42 16.88 -33.36
C LEU A 625 8.36 15.68 -33.64
N PRO A 626 8.35 15.13 -34.86
CA PRO A 626 9.29 14.09 -35.29
C PRO A 626 10.66 14.68 -35.66
N THR A 627 11.59 13.84 -36.12
CA THR A 627 12.89 14.29 -36.66
C THR A 627 12.75 15.16 -37.92
N ARG A 628 13.81 15.91 -38.28
CA ARG A 628 13.89 16.71 -39.52
C ARG A 628 13.64 15.83 -40.76
N GLY A 629 12.89 16.37 -41.72
CA GLY A 629 12.52 15.67 -42.96
C GLY A 629 11.34 14.70 -42.85
N HIS A 630 10.82 14.41 -41.66
CA HIS A 630 9.63 13.55 -41.51
C HIS A 630 8.34 14.30 -41.94
N PRO A 631 7.41 13.69 -42.72
CA PRO A 631 6.25 14.40 -43.28
C PRO A 631 5.35 15.09 -42.25
N LEU A 632 5.12 14.49 -41.08
CA LEU A 632 4.31 15.09 -40.01
C LEU A 632 4.93 16.37 -39.42
N ARG A 633 6.20 16.68 -39.70
CA ARG A 633 6.90 17.84 -39.12
C ARG A 633 6.28 19.18 -39.54
N SER A 634 5.69 19.27 -40.73
CA SER A 634 5.00 20.47 -41.22
C SER A 634 3.67 20.76 -40.51
N LEU A 635 3.13 19.79 -39.75
CA LEU A 635 1.91 19.99 -38.97
C LEU A 635 2.18 20.61 -37.60
N PHE A 636 3.44 20.69 -37.16
CA PHE A 636 3.80 21.19 -35.83
C PHE A 636 3.83 22.73 -35.79
N PRO A 637 3.05 23.39 -34.91
CA PRO A 637 3.01 24.86 -34.83
C PRO A 637 4.16 25.42 -33.99
N PHE A 638 5.29 25.70 -34.65
CA PHE A 638 6.53 26.15 -34.02
C PHE A 638 6.35 27.43 -33.18
N ASP A 639 5.92 28.52 -33.81
CA ASP A 639 5.87 29.85 -33.17
C ASP A 639 4.83 29.89 -32.06
N ARG A 640 3.63 29.35 -32.32
CA ARG A 640 2.50 29.29 -31.38
C ARG A 640 2.84 28.58 -30.06
N LEU A 641 3.62 27.51 -30.13
CA LEU A 641 4.02 26.71 -28.97
C LEU A 641 5.32 27.19 -28.32
N SER A 642 6.06 28.07 -29.00
CA SER A 642 7.35 28.55 -28.51
C SER A 642 7.16 29.31 -27.20
N PRO A 643 8.05 29.11 -26.21
CA PRO A 643 7.99 29.82 -24.94
C PRO A 643 8.10 31.34 -25.13
N PRO A 644 7.60 32.14 -24.17
CA PRO A 644 7.72 33.60 -24.25
C PRO A 644 9.19 34.00 -24.24
N ARG A 645 9.59 34.92 -25.11
CA ARG A 645 10.95 35.50 -25.13
C ARG A 645 11.24 36.29 -23.86
N ALA A 646 12.50 36.30 -23.43
CA ALA A 646 12.96 37.18 -22.36
C ALA A 646 13.02 38.64 -22.85
N PRO A 647 12.83 39.66 -21.98
CA PRO A 647 12.79 41.07 -22.40
C PRO A 647 14.05 41.56 -23.15
N ASP A 648 15.21 40.97 -22.84
CA ASP A 648 16.52 41.38 -23.36
C ASP A 648 17.11 40.40 -24.41
N SER A 649 16.34 39.41 -24.88
CA SER A 649 16.82 38.45 -25.90
C SER A 649 16.83 39.06 -27.30
N MET A 650 17.93 38.86 -28.05
CA MET A 650 18.04 39.18 -29.48
C MET A 650 17.08 38.32 -30.35
N GLU A 651 17.07 38.55 -31.67
CA GLU A 651 16.17 37.92 -32.66
C GLU A 651 16.40 36.41 -32.91
N GLU A 652 16.51 35.60 -31.86
CA GLU A 652 16.66 34.15 -31.94
C GLU A 652 15.29 33.44 -31.91
N GLU A 653 15.07 32.48 -32.80
CA GLU A 653 13.93 31.56 -32.76
C GLU A 653 14.17 30.45 -31.73
N PHE A 654 13.10 29.85 -31.19
CA PHE A 654 13.25 28.76 -30.23
C PHE A 654 13.64 27.46 -30.95
N ASP A 655 14.85 26.96 -30.70
CA ASP A 655 15.36 25.74 -31.33
C ASP A 655 14.64 24.48 -30.80
N TRP A 656 13.53 24.17 -31.46
CA TRP A 656 12.73 22.96 -31.25
C TRP A 656 13.49 21.66 -31.52
N ASP A 657 14.49 21.65 -32.41
CA ASP A 657 15.28 20.45 -32.66
C ASP A 657 16.28 20.21 -31.51
N ALA A 658 16.91 21.27 -30.98
CA ALA A 658 17.72 21.18 -29.76
C ALA A 658 16.88 20.74 -28.55
N GLU A 659 15.66 21.27 -28.39
CA GLU A 659 14.75 20.85 -27.30
C GLU A 659 14.34 19.37 -27.44
N ARG A 660 14.01 18.92 -28.65
CA ARG A 660 13.73 17.51 -28.96
C ARG A 660 14.92 16.62 -28.61
N THR A 661 16.13 16.97 -29.07
CA THR A 661 17.36 16.21 -28.80
C THR A 661 17.74 16.22 -27.32
N ARG A 662 17.50 17.32 -26.60
CA ARG A 662 17.68 17.40 -25.14
C ARG A 662 16.81 16.39 -24.40
N ILE A 663 15.56 16.18 -24.83
CA ILE A 663 14.67 15.17 -24.22
C ILE A 663 15.09 13.75 -24.62
N PHE A 664 15.52 13.51 -25.86
CA PHE A 664 16.06 12.22 -26.31
C PHE A 664 17.29 11.78 -25.49
N ASN A 665 18.24 12.69 -25.29
CA ASN A 665 19.47 12.45 -24.52
C ASN A 665 19.24 12.28 -23.00
N LYS A 666 18.00 12.47 -22.52
CA LYS A 666 17.58 12.23 -21.12
C LYS A 666 16.82 10.91 -20.93
N LEU A 667 16.61 10.13 -21.99
CA LEU A 667 15.98 8.81 -21.87
C LEU A 667 16.94 7.80 -21.23
N ASN A 668 16.41 6.73 -20.63
CA ASN A 668 17.23 5.66 -20.06
C ASN A 668 17.56 4.59 -21.12
N ALA A 669 18.57 3.76 -20.86
CA ALA A 669 19.13 2.80 -21.81
C ALA A 669 18.09 1.86 -22.44
N GLY A 670 17.19 1.29 -21.63
CA GLY A 670 16.12 0.40 -22.12
C GLY A 670 15.02 1.13 -22.90
N LEU A 671 14.72 2.38 -22.57
CA LEU A 671 13.76 3.19 -23.33
C LEU A 671 14.36 3.66 -24.66
N LEU A 672 15.65 4.01 -24.71
CA LEU A 672 16.37 4.25 -25.97
C LEU A 672 16.25 3.01 -26.87
N ALA A 673 16.65 1.83 -26.37
CA ALA A 673 16.57 0.57 -27.11
C ALA A 673 15.16 0.23 -27.63
N SER A 674 14.10 0.68 -26.95
CA SER A 674 12.72 0.42 -27.38
C SER A 674 12.37 1.01 -28.75
N PHE A 675 13.00 2.12 -29.17
CA PHE A 675 12.79 2.75 -30.49
C PHE A 675 13.46 2.00 -31.65
N CYS A 676 14.35 1.05 -31.35
CA CYS A 676 15.03 0.21 -32.33
C CYS A 676 14.32 -1.13 -32.54
N LYS A 677 13.23 -1.39 -31.80
CA LYS A 677 12.30 -2.49 -32.08
C LYS A 677 11.46 -2.16 -33.33
N PRO A 678 10.78 -3.15 -33.95
CA PRO A 678 9.84 -2.89 -35.03
C PRO A 678 8.66 -2.03 -34.55
N THR A 679 7.86 -1.55 -35.50
CA THR A 679 6.69 -0.69 -35.24
C THR A 679 5.85 -1.22 -34.06
N PRO A 680 5.68 -0.45 -32.96
CA PRO A 680 5.01 -0.97 -31.78
C PRO A 680 3.57 -1.42 -32.07
N GLY A 681 3.28 -2.69 -31.77
CA GLY A 681 2.05 -3.39 -32.15
C GLY A 681 2.26 -4.56 -33.12
N THR A 682 3.45 -4.69 -33.74
CA THR A 682 3.81 -5.88 -34.53
C THR A 682 3.92 -7.13 -33.66
N ALA A 683 3.56 -8.29 -34.23
CA ALA A 683 3.71 -9.59 -33.57
C ALA A 683 5.17 -9.90 -33.21
N HIS A 684 5.38 -10.54 -32.06
CA HIS A 684 6.71 -10.94 -31.59
C HIS A 684 7.13 -12.29 -32.21
N PRO A 685 8.35 -12.45 -32.75
CA PRO A 685 8.78 -13.72 -33.38
C PRO A 685 8.80 -14.91 -32.41
N ASN A 686 9.00 -14.65 -31.12
CA ASN A 686 9.02 -15.65 -30.05
C ASN A 686 7.72 -15.71 -29.21
N ALA A 687 6.58 -15.17 -29.71
CA ALA A 687 5.36 -14.98 -28.91
C ALA A 687 4.92 -16.24 -28.11
N ASP A 688 4.90 -17.40 -28.77
CA ASP A 688 4.47 -18.68 -28.16
C ASP A 688 5.35 -19.13 -26.98
N ARG A 689 6.61 -18.68 -26.93
CA ARG A 689 7.59 -19.03 -25.88
C ARG A 689 7.63 -18.02 -24.75
N LEU A 690 7.16 -16.79 -24.99
CA LEU A 690 7.28 -15.67 -24.05
C LEU A 690 6.08 -15.51 -23.11
N GLY A 691 5.00 -16.28 -23.29
CA GLY A 691 3.76 -16.31 -22.49
C GLY A 691 3.72 -15.40 -21.23
N ALA A 692 4.29 -15.87 -20.11
CA ALA A 692 4.37 -15.13 -18.84
C ALA A 692 5.80 -14.63 -18.48
N ALA A 693 6.73 -14.69 -19.44
CA ALA A 693 8.13 -14.32 -19.26
C ALA A 693 8.30 -12.79 -19.11
N GLN A 694 9.27 -12.35 -18.33
CA GLN A 694 9.59 -10.92 -18.22
C GLN A 694 10.44 -10.47 -19.43
N PRO A 695 10.49 -9.16 -19.77
CA PRO A 695 11.28 -8.67 -20.90
C PRO A 695 12.79 -8.99 -20.83
N LYS A 696 13.32 -9.20 -19.62
CA LYS A 696 14.71 -9.65 -19.35
C LYS A 696 14.94 -11.14 -19.65
N ASP A 697 13.87 -11.93 -19.78
CA ASP A 697 13.90 -13.36 -20.03
C ASP A 697 13.81 -13.66 -21.55
N ASP A 698 13.50 -12.66 -22.39
CA ASP A 698 13.64 -12.71 -23.87
C ASP A 698 15.12 -12.53 -24.29
N ILE A 699 15.99 -13.39 -23.75
CA ILE A 699 17.43 -13.39 -24.03
C ILE A 699 17.71 -13.73 -25.52
N SER A 700 16.72 -14.31 -26.20
CA SER A 700 16.71 -14.62 -27.63
C SER A 700 16.08 -13.54 -28.51
N SER A 701 15.84 -12.33 -27.99
CA SER A 701 15.35 -11.20 -28.80
C SER A 701 16.39 -10.80 -29.85
N PRO A 702 16.01 -10.55 -31.11
CA PRO A 702 16.94 -10.04 -32.13
C PRO A 702 17.21 -8.54 -32.01
N TRP A 703 16.71 -7.87 -30.97
CA TRP A 703 16.83 -6.43 -30.73
C TRP A 703 17.55 -6.14 -29.41
N PRO A 704 18.27 -5.00 -29.31
CA PRO A 704 18.91 -4.61 -28.05
C PRO A 704 17.87 -4.47 -26.92
N LEU A 705 18.24 -4.95 -25.72
CA LEU A 705 17.48 -4.69 -24.49
C LEU A 705 17.80 -3.31 -23.91
N GLU A 706 19.03 -2.84 -24.10
CA GLU A 706 19.55 -1.55 -23.65
C GLU A 706 20.51 -0.96 -24.71
N LEU A 707 20.58 0.37 -24.79
CA LEU A 707 21.55 1.13 -25.59
C LEU A 707 22.36 2.08 -24.71
N PRO A 708 23.63 2.38 -25.06
CA PRO A 708 24.38 3.41 -24.38
C PRO A 708 23.70 4.79 -24.52
N GLN A 709 24.10 5.73 -23.67
CA GLN A 709 23.68 7.12 -23.84
C GLN A 709 24.30 7.71 -25.12
N PRO A 710 23.61 8.60 -25.85
CA PRO A 710 24.16 9.27 -27.02
C PRO A 710 25.51 9.94 -26.73
N GLY A 711 26.51 9.69 -27.60
CA GLY A 711 27.89 10.12 -27.40
C GLY A 711 28.73 9.21 -26.50
N LYS A 712 28.23 8.04 -26.12
CA LYS A 712 28.95 6.98 -25.36
C LYS A 712 28.92 5.63 -26.07
N GLU A 713 28.84 5.64 -27.39
CA GLU A 713 28.83 4.44 -28.22
C GLU A 713 30.23 3.82 -28.31
N GLU A 714 30.33 2.51 -28.05
CA GLU A 714 31.59 1.75 -28.12
C GLU A 714 31.74 1.00 -29.46
N THR A 715 30.66 0.89 -30.23
CA THR A 715 30.61 0.15 -31.51
C THR A 715 29.82 0.90 -32.58
N ASP A 716 30.20 0.70 -33.84
CA ASP A 716 29.46 1.27 -34.99
C ASP A 716 28.01 0.78 -35.06
N GLU A 717 27.72 -0.43 -34.56
CA GLU A 717 26.36 -0.95 -34.50
C GLU A 717 25.50 -0.19 -33.48
N GLN A 718 26.02 0.10 -32.28
CA GLN A 718 25.32 0.95 -31.31
C GLN A 718 25.07 2.36 -31.87
N LYS A 719 26.02 2.91 -32.62
CA LYS A 719 25.90 4.21 -33.29
C LYS A 719 24.81 4.21 -34.37
N ARG A 720 24.78 3.16 -35.20
CA ARG A 720 23.72 2.94 -36.20
C ARG A 720 22.35 2.75 -35.56
N GLN A 721 22.28 1.99 -34.46
CA GLN A 721 21.06 1.78 -33.69
C GLN A 721 20.57 3.10 -33.08
N LEU A 722 21.41 3.88 -32.40
CA LEU A 722 20.99 5.17 -31.84
C LEU A 722 20.50 6.17 -32.88
N GLN A 723 21.11 6.23 -34.08
CA GLN A 723 20.59 7.04 -35.19
C GLN A 723 19.20 6.58 -35.65
N GLU A 724 18.93 5.28 -35.70
CA GLU A 724 17.62 4.74 -36.08
C GLU A 724 16.57 4.97 -34.98
N CYS A 725 16.95 4.71 -33.73
CA CYS A 725 16.16 5.04 -32.55
C CYS A 725 15.81 6.55 -32.50
N GLU A 726 16.73 7.44 -32.90
CA GLU A 726 16.44 8.87 -33.00
C GLU A 726 15.44 9.18 -34.11
N LYS A 727 15.51 8.59 -35.30
CA LYS A 727 14.48 8.79 -36.35
C LYS A 727 13.08 8.42 -35.87
N ASN A 728 12.99 7.33 -35.12
CA ASN A 728 11.72 6.82 -34.59
C ASN A 728 11.20 7.64 -33.39
N PHE A 729 12.06 8.43 -32.73
CA PHE A 729 11.67 9.30 -31.62
C PHE A 729 10.93 10.57 -32.08
N ALA A 730 9.77 10.82 -31.48
CA ALA A 730 9.05 12.08 -31.57
C ALA A 730 8.74 12.67 -30.18
N LEU A 731 8.91 13.98 -30.07
CA LEU A 731 8.42 14.78 -28.95
C LEU A 731 6.92 15.02 -29.17
N VAL A 732 6.13 14.97 -28.09
CA VAL A 732 4.69 15.26 -28.12
C VAL A 732 4.46 16.43 -27.18
N VAL A 733 3.91 17.52 -27.72
CA VAL A 733 3.66 18.76 -26.98
C VAL A 733 2.16 18.96 -26.86
N VAL A 734 1.69 19.15 -25.63
CA VAL A 734 0.29 19.43 -25.31
C VAL A 734 0.18 20.90 -24.94
N GLU A 735 -0.67 21.63 -25.68
CA GLU A 735 -1.06 23.01 -25.44
C GLU A 735 -2.38 23.00 -24.65
N PRO A 736 -2.33 23.19 -23.32
CA PRO A 736 -3.53 23.16 -22.49
C PRO A 736 -4.38 24.41 -22.71
N TYR A 737 -5.69 24.26 -22.77
CA TYR A 737 -6.63 25.40 -22.79
C TYR A 737 -7.61 25.39 -21.61
N LYS A 738 -7.66 24.29 -20.87
CA LYS A 738 -8.47 24.15 -19.65
C LYS A 738 -7.79 23.20 -18.68
N VAL A 739 -7.77 23.57 -17.40
CA VAL A 739 -7.28 22.74 -16.29
C VAL A 739 -8.30 22.75 -15.17
N ASP A 740 -8.92 21.61 -14.91
CA ASP A 740 -9.81 21.39 -13.76
C ASP A 740 -8.97 20.73 -12.65
N LEU A 741 -8.58 21.55 -11.66
CA LEU A 741 -7.77 21.13 -10.51
C LEU A 741 -8.70 20.83 -9.34
N VAL A 742 -8.75 19.57 -8.92
CA VAL A 742 -9.37 19.15 -7.65
C VAL A 742 -8.25 18.91 -6.65
N ASN A 743 -8.26 19.63 -5.53
CA ASN A 743 -7.40 19.39 -4.38
C ASN A 743 -8.25 18.77 -3.27
N LEU A 744 -8.09 17.45 -3.08
CA LEU A 744 -8.80 16.65 -2.08
C LEU A 744 -8.16 16.71 -0.68
N ALA A 745 -7.02 17.42 -0.53
CA ALA A 745 -6.47 17.74 0.78
C ALA A 745 -7.26 18.88 1.45
N ASP A 746 -7.55 19.93 0.69
CA ASP A 746 -8.15 21.18 1.18
C ASP A 746 -9.66 21.33 0.84
N ASP A 747 -10.28 20.28 0.28
CA ASP A 747 -11.66 20.28 -0.26
C ASP A 747 -11.92 21.47 -1.20
N THR A 748 -11.06 21.64 -2.20
CA THR A 748 -11.17 22.74 -3.16
C THR A 748 -11.13 22.23 -4.59
N ARG A 749 -11.86 22.93 -5.47
CA ARG A 749 -11.76 22.73 -6.90
C ARG A 749 -11.74 24.06 -7.64
N THR A 750 -10.75 24.22 -8.50
CA THR A 750 -10.54 25.43 -9.29
C THR A 750 -10.42 25.05 -10.76
N VAL A 751 -11.32 25.60 -11.56
CA VAL A 751 -11.27 25.46 -13.01
C VAL A 751 -10.52 26.67 -13.58
N TYR A 752 -9.42 26.39 -14.25
CA TYR A 752 -8.64 27.35 -15.02
C TYR A 752 -9.00 27.22 -16.49
N GLU A 753 -9.33 28.32 -17.15
CA GLU A 753 -9.72 28.37 -18.56
C GLU A 753 -8.90 29.48 -19.26
N LEU A 754 -8.18 29.11 -20.32
CA LEU A 754 -7.38 30.01 -21.17
C LEU A 754 -8.31 30.99 -21.88
N VAL A 755 -7.91 32.27 -21.95
CA VAL A 755 -8.71 33.32 -22.60
C VAL A 755 -8.91 32.97 -24.09
N PRO A 756 -10.15 33.02 -24.62
CA PRO A 756 -10.40 32.72 -26.04
C PRO A 756 -9.57 33.60 -26.97
N GLY A 757 -8.90 32.96 -27.95
CA GLY A 757 -8.02 33.63 -28.92
C GLY A 757 -6.55 33.72 -28.50
N GLU A 758 -6.20 33.37 -27.26
CA GLU A 758 -4.81 33.33 -26.79
C GLU A 758 -4.24 31.89 -26.86
N THR A 759 -2.91 31.75 -26.91
CA THR A 759 -2.22 30.43 -26.93
C THR A 759 -1.82 30.03 -25.52
N ALA A 760 -1.56 28.75 -25.25
CA ALA A 760 -1.09 28.38 -23.90
C ALA A 760 0.28 28.99 -23.57
N ALA A 761 1.16 29.10 -24.57
CA ALA A 761 2.56 29.48 -24.35
C ALA A 761 2.76 30.93 -23.91
N THR A 762 1.92 31.86 -24.40
CA THR A 762 2.02 33.30 -24.11
C THR A 762 0.74 33.91 -23.55
N GLY A 763 -0.35 33.15 -23.52
CA GLY A 763 -1.69 33.63 -23.17
C GLY A 763 -2.04 33.59 -21.69
N ARG A 764 -3.11 34.34 -21.38
CA ARG A 764 -3.64 34.58 -20.05
C ARG A 764 -4.68 33.55 -19.66
N TRP A 765 -4.73 33.26 -18.37
CA TRP A 765 -5.62 32.28 -17.78
C TRP A 765 -6.61 32.97 -16.85
N THR A 766 -7.86 32.50 -16.86
CA THR A 766 -8.87 32.86 -15.87
C THR A 766 -9.05 31.69 -14.91
N SER A 767 -9.32 31.95 -13.63
CA SER A 767 -9.65 30.91 -12.65
C SER A 767 -11.03 31.14 -12.04
N ARG A 768 -11.71 30.04 -11.70
CA ARG A 768 -12.97 30.05 -10.95
C ARG A 768 -12.98 28.88 -9.97
N ARG A 769 -13.14 29.19 -8.68
CA ARG A 769 -13.42 28.17 -7.67
C ARG A 769 -14.86 27.68 -7.87
N VAL A 770 -15.04 26.36 -7.79
CA VAL A 770 -16.32 25.67 -7.89
C VAL A 770 -16.48 24.74 -6.68
N VAL A 771 -17.66 24.15 -6.52
CA VAL A 771 -17.83 23.02 -5.60
C VAL A 771 -16.98 21.85 -6.13
N PRO A 772 -16.22 21.15 -5.26
CA PRO A 772 -15.48 19.93 -5.62
C PRO A 772 -16.26 18.92 -6.46
#